data_AF-A0A6L5Z3D4-F1
#
_entry.id   AF-A0A6L5Z3D4-F1
#
_cell.length_a   1.000
_cell.length_b   1.000
_cell.length_c   1.000
_cell.angle_alpha   90.00
_cell.angle_beta   90.00
_cell.angle_gamma   90.00
#
_symmetry.space_group_name_H-M   'P 1'
#
loop_
_entity.id
_entity.type
_entity.pdbx_description
1 polymer ?
#
loop_
_entity_poly.entity_id
_entity_poly.type
_entity_poly.pdbx_seq_one_letter_code
_entity_poly.pdbx_strand_id
1 'polypeptide(L)'
;MPETAGLRSRMVERQLVARGIRKPGVLDAMRKVPREAFVTPGHEEFAYEDGPLPIGHGQTISQPYVVALMVEAAEIRPGDRVLEIGTGSGYAAAVMAEIAGAVHSVERHAPLAETARDRLAAAGYGSVAVHVGDGTLGWQKAAPYDAIIVAAGGPSVPQSLKDQLGPGGRLVIPVGDAASAEGQSLLKITRTGADAWEQERISGVRFVPLIGDQGWTEDGSRAASSHVAGRSRSLPEMIASTAEPLPRLDDPAFGRFFDRWADRRVVLLGEASHGTEEFYRARAAVTRHLVAQHGFTIVAVEADWPDAAAVNRFVGHHAKQEFEEPAFARFPTWMWRNTAVADFADWMRGHNDGVAPGRRAGFYGLDIYNMRGSIAAVLAYLDAHDPEAARIARERYGCLTPWQRDPATYGRAVLNRGYGNCEDEVVAQLRDLLEKRLDYEARDGHGFLDAAQNARLVRSAERYYRIMYYGGTESWNLRDSHMFETLEHLLEARGPEAKAVVWAHNSHIGDARATEMGAVRGEHNIGQVCRERFGIDAALIGMGTHAGTLAAATAWNGEMEVKRVRPSREDSYERLCHDAGQPRFLLDLAADEPLRRRLLEERLERFIGVIYRPETELRSHYAQACLPRQFDGWIWFDETRAVTPLAPERRQPGTPDTWPFGV
;
A
#
# COMPACT_ATOMS: atom_id res chain seq x y z
N MET A 1 -35.28 27.25 -28.51
CA MET A 1 -34.15 26.99 -27.57
C MET A 1 -34.60 27.40 -26.19
N PRO A 2 -34.30 26.63 -25.12
CA PRO A 2 -34.55 27.12 -23.77
C PRO A 2 -33.85 28.47 -23.60
N GLU A 3 -34.51 29.44 -22.99
CA GLU A 3 -33.93 30.76 -22.72
C GLU A 3 -32.65 30.57 -21.88
N THR A 4 -31.50 31.04 -22.37
CA THR A 4 -30.18 30.72 -21.77
C THR A 4 -30.09 31.18 -20.31
N ALA A 5 -30.81 32.24 -19.94
CA ALA A 5 -31.00 32.68 -18.56
C ALA A 5 -31.61 31.60 -17.65
N GLY A 6 -32.52 30.78 -18.16
CA GLY A 6 -33.13 29.66 -17.45
C GLY A 6 -32.20 28.45 -17.31
N LEU A 7 -31.27 28.23 -18.26
CA LEU A 7 -30.21 27.21 -18.13
C LEU A 7 -29.18 27.62 -17.08
N ARG A 8 -28.77 28.89 -17.11
CA ARG A 8 -27.85 29.48 -16.13
C ARG A 8 -28.39 29.41 -14.70
N SER A 9 -29.63 29.81 -14.48
CA SER A 9 -30.25 29.75 -13.16
C SER A 9 -30.32 28.31 -12.63
N ARG A 10 -30.68 27.35 -13.51
CA ARG A 10 -30.67 25.92 -13.19
C ARG A 10 -29.28 25.39 -12.87
N MET A 11 -28.24 25.82 -13.60
CA MET A 11 -26.85 25.47 -13.30
C MET A 11 -26.47 25.93 -11.89
N VAL A 12 -26.79 27.18 -11.52
CA VAL A 12 -26.46 27.70 -10.18
C VAL A 12 -27.20 26.93 -9.08
N GLU A 13 -28.50 26.68 -9.24
CA GLU A 13 -29.28 25.95 -8.24
C GLU A 13 -28.84 24.48 -8.09
N ARG A 14 -28.71 23.77 -9.22
CA ARG A 14 -28.51 22.30 -9.21
C ARG A 14 -27.05 21.89 -9.10
N GLN A 15 -26.12 22.68 -9.64
CA GLN A 15 -24.71 22.30 -9.72
C GLN A 15 -23.85 23.03 -8.69
N LEU A 16 -24.22 24.24 -8.24
CA LEU A 16 -23.42 25.02 -7.30
C LEU A 16 -24.00 24.95 -5.88
N VAL A 17 -25.24 25.42 -5.69
CA VAL A 17 -25.88 25.46 -4.35
C VAL A 17 -26.01 24.07 -3.75
N ALA A 18 -26.50 23.11 -4.53
CA ALA A 18 -26.65 21.72 -4.09
C ALA A 18 -25.32 21.04 -3.68
N ARG A 19 -24.19 21.58 -4.15
CA ARG A 19 -22.83 21.06 -3.86
C ARG A 19 -22.05 21.91 -2.87
N GLY A 20 -22.73 22.82 -2.17
CA GLY A 20 -22.19 23.49 -0.99
C GLY A 20 -21.65 24.90 -1.22
N ILE A 21 -21.76 25.48 -2.43
CA ILE A 21 -21.46 26.89 -2.65
C ILE A 21 -22.54 27.74 -1.97
N ARG A 22 -22.13 28.64 -1.08
CA ARG A 22 -23.05 29.34 -0.15
C ARG A 22 -22.96 30.85 -0.21
N LYS A 23 -21.88 31.44 -0.73
CA LYS A 23 -21.67 32.89 -0.72
C LYS A 23 -22.61 33.56 -1.73
N PRO A 24 -23.52 34.46 -1.29
CA PRO A 24 -24.48 35.11 -2.19
C PRO A 24 -23.81 35.84 -3.35
N GLY A 25 -22.73 36.59 -3.08
CA GLY A 25 -21.99 37.32 -4.12
C GLY A 25 -21.42 36.41 -5.22
N VAL A 26 -20.96 35.21 -4.87
CA VAL A 26 -20.47 34.22 -5.85
C VAL A 26 -21.63 33.67 -6.69
N LEU A 27 -22.73 33.29 -6.03
CA LEU A 27 -23.91 32.77 -6.72
C LEU A 27 -24.52 33.82 -7.66
N ASP A 28 -24.56 35.08 -7.25
CA ASP A 28 -25.10 36.18 -8.07
C ASP A 28 -24.19 36.51 -9.26
N ALA A 29 -22.87 36.50 -9.07
CA ALA A 29 -21.92 36.62 -10.17
C ALA A 29 -22.10 35.48 -11.20
N MET A 30 -22.24 34.23 -10.74
CA MET A 30 -22.48 33.08 -11.61
C MET A 30 -23.83 33.13 -12.33
N ARG A 31 -24.85 33.79 -11.76
CA ARG A 31 -26.14 34.07 -12.44
C ARG A 31 -26.06 35.20 -13.45
N LYS A 32 -25.16 36.17 -13.24
CA LYS A 32 -25.07 37.38 -14.06
C LYS A 32 -24.17 37.20 -15.29
N VAL A 33 -23.02 36.56 -15.15
CA VAL A 33 -22.05 36.41 -16.26
C VAL A 33 -22.59 35.39 -17.27
N PRO A 34 -22.73 35.75 -18.57
CA PRO A 34 -23.23 34.85 -19.61
C PRO A 34 -22.11 33.93 -20.10
N ARG A 35 -21.98 32.73 -19.49
CA ARG A 35 -20.92 31.78 -19.83
C ARG A 35 -20.88 31.40 -21.32
N GLU A 36 -22.03 31.39 -21.98
CA GLU A 36 -22.18 31.15 -23.42
C GLU A 36 -21.44 32.18 -24.29
N ALA A 37 -21.18 33.40 -23.78
CA ALA A 37 -20.38 34.39 -24.50
C ALA A 37 -18.87 34.09 -24.46
N PHE A 38 -18.44 33.16 -23.60
CA PHE A 38 -17.03 32.83 -23.36
C PHE A 38 -16.63 31.45 -23.87
N VAL A 39 -17.49 30.75 -24.59
CA VAL A 39 -17.16 29.47 -25.25
C VAL A 39 -16.82 29.70 -26.72
N THR A 40 -16.19 28.71 -27.35
CA THR A 40 -15.96 28.74 -28.80
C THR A 40 -17.27 28.54 -29.57
N PRO A 41 -17.43 29.14 -30.77
CA PRO A 41 -18.64 28.97 -31.56
C PRO A 41 -18.99 27.49 -31.78
N GLY A 42 -20.26 27.14 -31.56
CA GLY A 42 -20.76 25.76 -31.64
C GLY A 42 -20.81 25.03 -30.29
N HIS A 43 -20.31 25.62 -29.19
CA HIS A 43 -20.39 25.04 -27.85
C HIS A 43 -21.41 25.73 -26.92
N GLU A 44 -22.18 26.70 -27.42
CA GLU A 44 -23.08 27.54 -26.62
C GLU A 44 -24.17 26.71 -25.92
N GLU A 45 -24.64 25.64 -26.53
CA GLU A 45 -25.65 24.75 -25.94
C GLU A 45 -25.12 23.97 -24.72
N PHE A 46 -23.81 23.70 -24.68
CA PHE A 46 -23.14 22.98 -23.60
C PHE A 46 -22.59 23.92 -22.51
N ALA A 47 -22.71 25.24 -22.69
CA ALA A 47 -22.06 26.23 -21.83
C ALA A 47 -22.42 26.10 -20.34
N TYR A 48 -23.58 25.52 -20.03
CA TYR A 48 -24.11 25.36 -18.67
C TYR A 48 -24.09 23.91 -18.16
N GLU A 49 -23.48 22.99 -18.89
CA GLU A 49 -23.16 21.66 -18.38
C GLU A 49 -21.98 21.74 -17.38
N ASP A 50 -21.95 20.84 -16.41
CA ASP A 50 -20.86 20.79 -15.42
C ASP A 50 -19.62 20.07 -15.98
N GLY A 51 -19.07 20.62 -17.07
CA GLY A 51 -17.93 20.06 -17.76
C GLY A 51 -17.01 21.13 -18.35
N PRO A 52 -15.73 20.78 -18.61
CA PRO A 52 -14.82 21.66 -19.34
C PRO A 52 -15.16 21.68 -20.84
N LEU A 53 -14.94 22.81 -21.51
CA LEU A 53 -15.11 22.94 -22.96
C LEU A 53 -13.82 23.46 -23.63
N PRO A 54 -13.49 23.04 -24.85
CA PRO A 54 -12.28 23.47 -25.53
C PRO A 54 -12.35 24.94 -25.96
N ILE A 55 -11.27 25.68 -25.74
CA ILE A 55 -11.17 27.11 -26.09
C ILE A 55 -10.04 27.45 -27.07
N GLY A 56 -9.35 26.43 -27.60
CA GLY A 56 -8.20 26.57 -28.50
C GLY A 56 -6.86 26.39 -27.77
N HIS A 57 -5.78 26.25 -28.54
CA HIS A 57 -4.40 26.07 -28.03
C HIS A 57 -4.23 24.96 -26.97
N GLY A 58 -5.02 23.89 -27.07
CA GLY A 58 -5.01 22.78 -26.09
C GLY A 58 -5.59 23.15 -24.71
N GLN A 59 -6.21 24.32 -24.57
CA GLN A 59 -6.77 24.81 -23.32
C GLN A 59 -8.28 24.54 -23.23
N THR A 60 -8.80 24.57 -22.00
CA THR A 60 -10.23 24.42 -21.73
C THR A 60 -10.75 25.52 -20.81
N ILE A 61 -12.00 25.95 -21.00
CA ILE A 61 -12.73 26.71 -19.99
C ILE A 61 -13.19 25.73 -18.90
N SER A 62 -12.81 25.97 -17.63
CA SER A 62 -13.12 25.09 -16.50
C SER A 62 -14.63 24.95 -16.28
N GLN A 63 -15.09 23.81 -15.75
CA GLN A 63 -16.50 23.59 -15.41
C GLN A 63 -17.05 24.67 -14.45
N PRO A 64 -18.34 25.06 -14.55
CA PRO A 64 -18.93 26.12 -13.72
C PRO A 64 -18.75 25.92 -12.21
N TYR A 65 -18.88 24.69 -11.71
CA TYR A 65 -18.72 24.40 -10.28
C TYR A 65 -17.31 24.73 -9.78
N VAL A 66 -16.27 24.38 -10.54
CA VAL A 66 -14.88 24.60 -10.13
C VAL A 66 -14.56 26.10 -10.10
N VAL A 67 -15.08 26.87 -11.06
CA VAL A 67 -14.94 28.35 -11.03
C VAL A 67 -15.56 28.91 -9.75
N ALA A 68 -16.80 28.53 -9.42
CA ALA A 68 -17.48 29.01 -8.22
C ALA A 68 -16.74 28.58 -6.94
N LEU A 69 -16.25 27.34 -6.86
CA LEU A 69 -15.48 26.82 -5.75
C LEU A 69 -14.20 27.63 -5.51
N MET A 70 -13.44 27.94 -6.57
CA MET A 70 -12.20 28.70 -6.46
C MET A 70 -12.43 30.15 -6.02
N VAL A 71 -13.46 30.79 -6.58
CA VAL A 71 -13.84 32.17 -6.22
C VAL A 71 -14.34 32.24 -4.77
N GLU A 72 -15.14 31.26 -4.32
CA GLU A 72 -15.59 31.17 -2.93
C GLU A 72 -14.43 30.92 -1.96
N ALA A 73 -13.50 30.02 -2.31
CA ALA A 73 -12.32 29.71 -1.51
C ALA A 73 -11.33 30.87 -1.38
N ALA A 74 -11.21 31.70 -2.42
CA ALA A 74 -10.41 32.92 -2.39
C ALA A 74 -11.03 34.01 -1.50
N GLU A 75 -12.30 33.84 -1.12
CA GLU A 75 -13.06 34.75 -0.27
C GLU A 75 -13.08 36.19 -0.78
N ILE A 76 -13.09 36.41 -2.10
CA ILE A 76 -12.98 37.74 -2.74
C ILE A 76 -14.04 38.69 -2.17
N ARG A 77 -13.62 39.92 -1.83
CA ARG A 77 -14.47 40.97 -1.26
C ARG A 77 -14.62 42.16 -2.19
N PRO A 78 -15.70 42.96 -2.05
CA PRO A 78 -15.80 44.26 -2.70
C PRO A 78 -14.59 45.14 -2.41
N GLY A 79 -13.94 45.63 -3.46
CA GLY A 79 -12.74 46.45 -3.37
C GLY A 79 -11.42 45.68 -3.44
N ASP A 80 -11.42 44.35 -3.30
CA ASP A 80 -10.20 43.52 -3.42
C ASP A 80 -9.56 43.71 -4.82
N ARG A 81 -8.23 43.73 -4.86
CA ARG A 81 -7.45 43.59 -6.09
C ARG A 81 -7.10 42.12 -6.30
N VAL A 82 -7.56 41.57 -7.41
CA VAL A 82 -7.43 40.15 -7.73
C VAL A 82 -6.47 39.94 -8.89
N LEU A 83 -5.60 38.94 -8.77
CA LEU A 83 -4.80 38.41 -9.87
C LEU A 83 -5.34 37.04 -10.31
N GLU A 84 -5.58 36.88 -11.60
CA GLU A 84 -5.85 35.59 -12.24
C GLU A 84 -4.63 35.14 -13.04
N ILE A 85 -4.25 33.88 -12.89
CA ILE A 85 -3.22 33.25 -13.73
C ILE A 85 -3.88 32.19 -14.61
N GLY A 86 -3.78 32.38 -15.93
CA GLY A 86 -4.47 31.58 -16.94
C GLY A 86 -5.82 32.20 -17.32
N THR A 87 -5.81 33.30 -18.09
CA THR A 87 -7.04 33.99 -18.53
C THR A 87 -7.96 33.06 -19.32
N GLY A 88 -7.39 32.19 -20.18
CA GLY A 88 -8.16 31.26 -21.00
C GLY A 88 -9.19 31.99 -21.85
N SER A 89 -10.48 31.77 -21.57
CA SER A 89 -11.56 32.44 -22.29
C SER A 89 -11.95 33.82 -21.74
N GLY A 90 -11.54 34.15 -20.52
CA GLY A 90 -11.95 35.35 -19.77
C GLY A 90 -13.17 35.17 -18.87
N TYR A 91 -13.81 33.99 -18.86
CA TYR A 91 -15.04 33.77 -18.07
C TYR A 91 -14.82 33.94 -16.55
N ALA A 92 -13.79 33.30 -15.99
CA ALA A 92 -13.52 33.39 -14.56
C ALA A 92 -13.12 34.82 -14.15
N ALA A 93 -12.34 35.52 -14.98
CA ALA A 93 -12.06 36.95 -14.84
C ALA A 93 -13.34 37.80 -14.75
N ALA A 94 -14.33 37.56 -15.61
CA ALA A 94 -15.62 38.26 -15.58
C ALA A 94 -16.41 37.96 -14.30
N VAL A 95 -16.42 36.70 -13.84
CA VAL A 95 -17.05 36.31 -12.57
C VAL A 95 -16.40 37.01 -11.38
N MET A 96 -15.07 37.09 -11.35
CA MET A 96 -14.35 37.81 -10.30
C MET A 96 -14.61 39.32 -10.36
N ALA A 97 -14.73 39.90 -11.56
CA ALA A 97 -14.99 41.33 -11.75
C ALA A 97 -16.38 41.79 -11.27
N GLU A 98 -17.34 40.87 -11.11
CA GLU A 98 -18.63 41.15 -10.45
C GLU A 98 -18.52 41.37 -8.94
N ILE A 99 -17.40 40.96 -8.33
CA ILE A 99 -17.19 40.98 -6.87
C ILE A 99 -16.05 41.93 -6.51
N ALA A 100 -14.91 41.83 -7.21
CA ALA A 100 -13.67 42.53 -6.92
C ALA A 100 -13.71 44.01 -7.35
N GLY A 101 -12.84 44.83 -6.75
CA GLY A 101 -12.63 46.22 -7.18
C GLY A 101 -11.79 46.33 -8.46
N ALA A 102 -10.84 45.41 -8.66
CA ALA A 102 -10.01 45.34 -9.86
C ALA A 102 -9.53 43.90 -10.11
N VAL A 103 -9.48 43.50 -11.38
CA VAL A 103 -8.98 42.18 -11.81
C VAL A 103 -7.86 42.36 -12.82
N HIS A 104 -6.70 41.79 -12.52
CA HIS A 104 -5.60 41.59 -13.45
C HIS A 104 -5.56 40.11 -13.84
N SER A 105 -5.39 39.79 -15.12
CA SER A 105 -5.31 38.41 -15.58
C SER A 105 -4.09 38.22 -16.48
N VAL A 106 -3.32 37.15 -16.29
CA VAL A 106 -2.12 36.85 -17.09
C VAL A 106 -2.34 35.58 -17.91
N GLU A 107 -2.09 35.67 -19.21
CA GLU A 107 -2.20 34.57 -20.16
C GLU A 107 -0.89 34.41 -20.94
N ARG A 108 -0.44 33.15 -21.07
CA ARG A 108 0.80 32.85 -21.79
C ARG A 108 0.61 32.86 -23.31
N HIS A 109 -0.58 32.47 -23.78
CA HIS A 109 -0.92 32.40 -25.19
C HIS A 109 -1.50 33.74 -25.66
N ALA A 110 -0.69 34.52 -26.40
CA ALA A 110 -1.13 35.81 -26.94
C ALA A 110 -2.48 35.78 -27.69
N PRO A 111 -2.78 34.76 -28.55
CA PRO A 111 -4.08 34.71 -29.22
C PRO A 111 -5.27 34.47 -28.28
N LEU A 112 -5.09 33.71 -27.20
CA LEU A 112 -6.13 33.53 -26.18
C LEU A 112 -6.34 34.83 -25.38
N ALA A 113 -5.25 35.53 -25.05
CA ALA A 113 -5.33 36.81 -24.36
C ALA A 113 -6.11 37.86 -25.16
N GLU A 114 -5.89 37.93 -26.48
CA GLU A 114 -6.64 38.81 -27.38
C GLU A 114 -8.12 38.40 -27.44
N THR A 115 -8.41 37.13 -27.68
CA THR A 115 -9.78 36.61 -27.70
C THR A 115 -10.53 36.87 -26.39
N ALA A 116 -9.86 36.71 -25.25
CA ALA A 116 -10.43 36.98 -23.94
C ALA A 116 -10.74 38.47 -23.74
N ARG A 117 -9.86 39.38 -24.18
CA ARG A 117 -10.12 40.83 -24.13
C ARG A 117 -11.37 41.21 -24.92
N ASP A 118 -11.51 40.69 -26.13
CA ASP A 118 -12.66 40.98 -26.99
C ASP A 118 -13.97 40.47 -26.36
N ARG A 119 -13.97 39.24 -25.84
CA ARG A 119 -15.11 38.65 -25.13
C ARG A 119 -15.48 39.43 -23.87
N LEU A 120 -14.49 39.77 -23.05
CA LEU A 120 -14.68 40.57 -21.84
C LEU A 120 -15.27 41.94 -22.18
N ALA A 121 -14.72 42.65 -23.18
CA ALA A 121 -15.24 43.94 -23.62
C ALA A 121 -16.68 43.84 -24.13
N ALA A 122 -16.97 42.85 -24.99
CA ALA A 122 -18.32 42.62 -25.52
C ALA A 122 -19.34 42.26 -24.43
N ALA A 123 -18.92 41.54 -23.37
CA ALA A 123 -19.75 41.17 -22.23
C ALA A 123 -19.86 42.28 -21.15
N GLY A 124 -19.22 43.44 -21.33
CA GLY A 124 -19.28 44.58 -20.41
C GLY A 124 -18.19 44.61 -19.32
N TYR A 125 -17.17 43.77 -19.41
CA TYR A 125 -16.06 43.62 -18.46
C TYR A 125 -14.73 44.17 -19.01
N GLY A 126 -14.78 45.22 -19.83
CA GLY A 126 -13.57 45.84 -20.41
C GLY A 126 -12.60 46.46 -19.40
N SER A 127 -12.99 46.57 -18.13
CA SER A 127 -12.12 47.01 -17.01
C SER A 127 -11.15 45.92 -16.53
N VAL A 128 -11.33 44.66 -16.92
CA VAL A 128 -10.40 43.57 -16.59
C VAL A 128 -9.10 43.74 -17.38
N ALA A 129 -7.98 43.88 -16.69
CA ALA A 129 -6.68 44.10 -17.32
C ALA A 129 -6.02 42.76 -17.67
N VAL A 130 -6.08 42.36 -18.95
CA VAL A 130 -5.46 41.13 -19.47
C VAL A 130 -4.05 41.39 -19.98
N HIS A 131 -3.06 40.67 -19.45
CA HIS A 131 -1.63 40.77 -19.77
C HIS A 131 -1.14 39.49 -20.45
N VAL A 132 -0.20 39.62 -21.39
CA VAL A 132 0.50 38.47 -21.97
C VAL A 132 1.81 38.27 -21.23
N GLY A 133 2.06 37.07 -20.72
CA GLY A 133 3.32 36.76 -20.05
C GLY A 133 3.32 35.43 -19.32
N ASP A 134 4.44 35.16 -18.65
CA ASP A 134 4.57 34.01 -17.76
C ASP A 134 3.83 34.28 -16.44
N GLY A 135 2.67 33.62 -16.28
CA GLY A 135 1.86 33.74 -15.09
C GLY A 135 2.48 33.14 -13.83
N THR A 136 3.50 32.28 -13.95
CA THR A 136 4.26 31.76 -12.80
C THR A 136 5.13 32.83 -12.14
N LEU A 137 5.28 34.01 -12.76
CA LEU A 137 5.97 35.17 -12.20
C LEU A 137 4.99 36.24 -11.66
N GLY A 138 3.68 35.99 -11.77
CA GLY A 138 2.64 36.94 -11.39
C GLY A 138 2.64 38.22 -12.23
N TRP A 139 2.17 39.31 -11.65
CA TRP A 139 2.18 40.63 -12.28
C TRP A 139 2.57 41.73 -11.29
N GLN A 140 3.88 41.81 -11.03
CA GLN A 140 4.46 42.68 -10.00
C GLN A 140 4.01 44.15 -10.08
N LYS A 141 3.73 44.66 -11.29
CA LYS A 141 3.36 46.08 -11.51
C LYS A 141 2.08 46.50 -10.79
N ALA A 142 1.20 45.55 -10.45
CA ALA A 142 -0.03 45.84 -9.73
C ALA A 142 -0.12 45.09 -8.38
N ALA A 143 0.96 44.45 -7.93
CA ALA A 143 1.06 43.92 -6.57
C ALA A 143 1.05 45.08 -5.53
N PRO A 144 0.66 44.82 -4.26
CA PRO A 144 0.17 43.54 -3.74
C PRO A 144 -1.28 43.23 -4.14
N TYR A 145 -1.64 41.95 -4.06
CA TYR A 145 -2.98 41.42 -4.35
C TYR A 145 -3.65 40.90 -3.08
N ASP A 146 -4.97 41.14 -2.97
CA ASP A 146 -5.78 40.61 -1.87
C ASP A 146 -6.18 39.17 -2.13
N ALA A 147 -6.34 38.80 -3.39
CA ALA A 147 -6.55 37.42 -3.80
C ALA A 147 -5.81 37.09 -5.11
N ILE A 148 -5.33 35.84 -5.22
CA ILE A 148 -4.73 35.29 -6.44
C ILE A 148 -5.43 33.97 -6.76
N ILE A 149 -5.90 33.78 -7.98
CA ILE A 149 -6.52 32.54 -8.45
C ILE A 149 -5.75 32.02 -9.65
N VAL A 150 -5.34 30.75 -9.61
CA VAL A 150 -4.55 30.12 -10.68
C VAL A 150 -5.40 29.04 -11.36
N ALA A 151 -5.76 29.25 -12.62
CA ALA A 151 -6.59 28.35 -13.43
C ALA A 151 -5.75 27.34 -14.24
N ALA A 152 -4.58 26.96 -13.72
CA ALA A 152 -3.70 25.94 -14.26
C ALA A 152 -2.96 25.24 -13.11
N GLY A 153 -2.66 23.95 -13.26
CA GLY A 153 -2.07 23.15 -12.19
C GLY A 153 -0.55 23.20 -12.17
N GLY A 154 0.03 23.68 -11.08
CA GLY A 154 1.49 23.75 -10.90
C GLY A 154 2.09 22.53 -10.21
N PRO A 155 3.40 22.29 -10.36
CA PRO A 155 4.12 21.26 -9.60
C PRO A 155 4.24 21.61 -8.11
N SER A 156 4.17 22.91 -7.80
CA SER A 156 4.18 23.49 -6.47
C SER A 156 3.53 24.88 -6.54
N VAL A 157 3.36 25.56 -5.40
CA VAL A 157 2.90 26.95 -5.37
C VAL A 157 4.07 27.89 -5.75
N PRO A 158 3.98 28.69 -6.82
CA PRO A 158 5.04 29.64 -7.18
C PRO A 158 5.30 30.65 -6.05
N GLN A 159 6.57 30.85 -5.69
CA GLN A 159 6.97 31.79 -4.65
C GLN A 159 6.67 33.24 -5.05
N SER A 160 6.84 33.57 -6.34
CA SER A 160 6.50 34.89 -6.89
C SER A 160 5.07 35.31 -6.58
N LEU A 161 4.12 34.36 -6.62
CA LEU A 161 2.71 34.60 -6.33
C LEU A 161 2.48 34.76 -4.84
N LYS A 162 3.17 33.99 -3.99
CA LYS A 162 3.14 34.14 -2.53
C LYS A 162 3.67 35.51 -2.08
N ASP A 163 4.73 35.99 -2.72
CA ASP A 163 5.37 37.28 -2.42
C ASP A 163 4.49 38.47 -2.81
N GLN A 164 3.69 38.30 -3.86
CA GLN A 164 2.76 39.32 -4.37
C GLN A 164 1.44 39.41 -3.60
N LEU A 165 1.18 38.52 -2.63
CA LEU A 165 0.02 38.65 -1.74
C LEU A 165 0.19 39.78 -0.74
N GLY A 166 -0.84 40.60 -0.51
CA GLY A 166 -0.88 41.50 0.65
C GLY A 166 -0.97 40.73 1.98
N PRO A 167 -0.73 41.37 3.13
CA PRO A 167 -1.02 40.78 4.43
C PRO A 167 -2.50 40.35 4.52
N GLY A 168 -2.75 39.10 4.92
CA GLY A 168 -4.09 38.50 4.89
C GLY A 168 -4.58 38.09 3.50
N GLY A 169 -3.78 38.25 2.46
CA GLY A 169 -4.10 37.86 1.10
C GLY A 169 -4.22 36.34 0.93
N ARG A 170 -5.07 35.92 0.00
CA ARG A 170 -5.43 34.50 -0.23
C ARG A 170 -5.07 34.06 -1.65
N LEU A 171 -4.31 32.98 -1.78
CA LEU A 171 -3.98 32.38 -3.08
C LEU A 171 -4.64 31.01 -3.21
N VAL A 172 -5.36 30.79 -4.30
CA VAL A 172 -6.03 29.52 -4.63
C VAL A 172 -5.40 28.94 -5.89
N ILE A 173 -4.85 27.73 -5.79
CA ILE A 173 -4.09 27.09 -6.87
C ILE A 173 -4.26 25.57 -6.86
N PRO A 174 -4.44 24.92 -8.04
CA PRO A 174 -4.28 23.48 -8.20
C PRO A 174 -2.79 23.12 -8.15
N VAL A 175 -2.41 22.21 -7.26
CA VAL A 175 -1.04 21.68 -7.17
C VAL A 175 -1.05 20.17 -7.27
N GLY A 176 -0.15 19.63 -8.07
CA GLY A 176 -0.03 18.22 -8.36
C GLY A 176 0.11 17.95 -9.86
N ASP A 177 0.47 16.73 -10.21
CA ASP A 177 0.51 16.30 -11.60
C ASP A 177 -0.87 15.78 -12.01
N ALA A 178 -1.45 16.33 -13.07
CA ALA A 178 -2.73 15.84 -13.60
C ALA A 178 -2.64 14.42 -14.22
N ALA A 179 -1.42 13.95 -14.49
CA ALA A 179 -1.13 12.62 -15.00
C ALA A 179 -0.79 11.61 -13.88
N SER A 180 -0.57 12.04 -12.63
CA SER A 180 -0.35 11.14 -11.49
C SER A 180 -1.67 10.58 -10.95
N ALA A 181 -1.60 9.44 -10.27
CA ALA A 181 -2.76 8.81 -9.63
C ALA A 181 -3.36 9.67 -8.50
N GLU A 182 -2.54 10.48 -7.82
CA GLU A 182 -2.96 11.47 -6.81
C GLU A 182 -3.73 12.66 -7.41
N GLY A 183 -3.51 12.92 -8.70
CA GLY A 183 -4.08 14.05 -9.43
C GLY A 183 -3.66 15.41 -8.87
N GLN A 184 -4.47 16.43 -9.14
CA GLN A 184 -4.25 17.77 -8.60
C GLN A 184 -5.14 18.05 -7.40
N SER A 185 -4.63 18.93 -6.56
CA SER A 185 -5.18 19.28 -5.28
C SER A 185 -5.40 20.78 -5.24
N LEU A 186 -6.63 21.23 -5.03
CA LEU A 186 -6.91 22.64 -4.87
C LEU A 186 -6.45 23.09 -3.49
N LEU A 187 -5.45 23.97 -3.45
CA LEU A 187 -4.90 24.52 -2.22
C LEU A 187 -5.33 25.97 -2.05
N LYS A 188 -5.53 26.38 -0.80
CA LYS A 188 -5.63 27.79 -0.37
C LYS A 188 -4.44 28.12 0.50
N ILE A 189 -3.75 29.20 0.15
CA ILE A 189 -2.61 29.75 0.87
C ILE A 189 -3.00 31.11 1.42
N THR A 190 -2.88 31.33 2.73
CA THR A 190 -3.18 32.62 3.37
C THR A 190 -1.91 33.22 3.92
N ARG A 191 -1.57 34.45 3.53
CA ARG A 191 -0.39 35.16 4.06
C ARG A 191 -0.68 35.70 5.46
N THR A 192 -0.10 35.07 6.48
CA THR A 192 -0.31 35.42 7.90
C THR A 192 0.77 36.33 8.48
N GLY A 193 1.88 36.53 7.77
CA GLY A 193 2.96 37.43 8.17
C GLY A 193 3.85 37.86 6.99
N ALA A 194 4.97 38.52 7.28
CA ALA A 194 5.93 38.93 6.26
C ALA A 194 6.45 37.73 5.45
N ASP A 195 6.90 36.69 6.14
CA ASP A 195 7.39 35.44 5.51
C ASP A 195 6.67 34.20 6.06
N ALA A 196 5.38 34.35 6.40
CA ALA A 196 4.56 33.30 6.98
C ALA A 196 3.26 33.10 6.19
N TRP A 197 2.97 31.83 5.89
CA TRP A 197 1.77 31.42 5.16
C TRP A 197 1.16 30.17 5.79
N GLU A 198 -0.17 30.15 5.86
CA GLU A 198 -0.95 28.96 6.20
C GLU A 198 -1.45 28.30 4.92
N GLN A 199 -1.56 26.97 4.92
CA GLN A 199 -2.00 26.18 3.78
C GLN A 199 -3.16 25.26 4.16
N GLU A 200 -4.20 25.29 3.36
CA GLU A 200 -5.40 24.46 3.47
C GLU A 200 -5.63 23.71 2.16
N ARG A 201 -6.04 22.44 2.25
CA ARG A 201 -6.43 21.62 1.09
C ARG A 201 -7.96 21.59 0.99
N ILE A 202 -8.49 21.99 -0.17
CA ILE A 202 -9.94 22.14 -0.38
C ILE A 202 -10.55 20.89 -1.02
N SER A 203 -10.11 20.50 -2.22
CA SER A 203 -10.63 19.32 -2.92
C SER A 203 -9.63 18.77 -3.94
N GLY A 204 -9.90 17.58 -4.49
CA GLY A 204 -9.27 17.13 -5.73
C GLY A 204 -9.83 17.91 -6.93
N VAL A 205 -8.98 18.19 -7.92
CA VAL A 205 -9.31 18.89 -9.17
C VAL A 205 -8.44 18.36 -10.32
N ARG A 206 -8.75 18.77 -11.56
CA ARG A 206 -7.89 18.49 -12.73
C ARG A 206 -7.91 19.69 -13.67
N PHE A 207 -6.72 20.23 -13.91
CA PHE A 207 -6.44 21.41 -14.72
C PHE A 207 -5.28 21.11 -15.69
N VAL A 208 -5.25 21.88 -16.76
CA VAL A 208 -4.11 21.99 -17.67
C VAL A 208 -2.84 22.42 -16.91
N PRO A 209 -1.64 22.01 -17.33
CA PRO A 209 -0.40 22.34 -16.62
C PRO A 209 -0.11 23.84 -16.64
N LEU A 210 0.31 24.36 -15.49
CA LEU A 210 0.85 25.72 -15.36
C LEU A 210 2.30 25.73 -15.87
N ILE A 211 2.50 26.14 -17.11
CA ILE A 211 3.81 26.16 -17.77
C ILE A 211 4.48 27.53 -17.58
N GLY A 212 5.72 27.54 -17.08
CA GLY A 212 6.51 28.75 -16.85
C GLY A 212 7.71 28.52 -15.92
N ASP A 213 8.46 29.58 -15.63
CA ASP A 213 9.73 29.57 -14.86
C ASP A 213 9.60 28.95 -13.46
N GLN A 214 8.46 29.16 -12.78
CA GLN A 214 8.14 28.53 -11.50
C GLN A 214 7.03 27.48 -11.61
N GLY A 215 6.81 26.94 -12.81
CA GLY A 215 5.80 25.93 -13.13
C GLY A 215 6.41 24.68 -13.74
N TRP A 216 5.65 24.05 -14.63
CA TRP A 216 6.14 22.97 -15.50
C TRP A 216 6.88 23.57 -16.71
N THR A 217 7.79 22.81 -17.29
CA THR A 217 8.34 23.05 -18.63
C THR A 217 7.41 22.48 -19.70
N GLU A 218 7.64 22.85 -20.96
CA GLU A 218 6.84 22.38 -22.11
C GLU A 218 6.87 20.85 -22.30
N ASP A 219 7.92 20.17 -21.83
CA ASP A 219 8.04 18.71 -21.87
C ASP A 219 7.40 18.00 -20.65
N GLY A 220 6.76 18.76 -19.75
CA GLY A 220 6.12 18.25 -18.55
C GLY A 220 7.08 17.98 -17.37
N SER A 221 8.37 18.31 -17.50
CA SER A 221 9.30 18.30 -16.37
C SER A 221 9.14 19.57 -15.50
N ARG A 222 9.74 19.62 -14.31
CA ARG A 222 9.68 20.81 -13.44
C ARG A 222 10.71 21.83 -13.90
N ALA A 223 10.30 23.09 -14.07
CA ALA A 223 11.24 24.16 -14.44
C ALA A 223 12.25 24.37 -13.30
N ALA A 224 13.54 24.46 -13.65
CA ALA A 224 14.62 24.68 -12.71
C ALA A 224 14.51 26.11 -12.14
N SER A 225 13.91 26.25 -10.95
CA SER A 225 13.83 27.54 -10.26
C SER A 225 15.24 28.09 -10.04
N SER A 226 15.48 29.29 -10.54
CA SER A 226 16.70 30.09 -10.37
C SER A 226 16.84 30.59 -8.92
N HIS A 227 17.08 29.65 -8.01
CA HIS A 227 17.76 29.92 -6.75
C HIS A 227 19.13 29.24 -6.81
N VAL A 228 20.15 29.99 -6.40
CA VAL A 228 21.46 29.44 -6.06
C VAL A 228 21.23 28.38 -4.98
N ALA A 229 21.10 27.13 -5.40
CA ALA A 229 20.98 26.00 -4.50
C ALA A 229 22.33 25.86 -3.79
N GLY A 230 22.34 26.13 -2.49
CA GLY A 230 23.07 25.20 -1.63
C GLY A 230 22.53 23.82 -2.00
N ARG A 231 23.35 22.97 -2.64
CA ARG A 231 23.01 21.64 -3.17
C ARG A 231 21.91 20.98 -2.31
N SER A 232 20.66 21.03 -2.75
CA SER A 232 19.59 20.28 -2.09
C SER A 232 19.91 18.82 -2.32
N ARG A 233 20.13 18.05 -1.25
CA ARG A 233 20.52 16.64 -1.35
C ARG A 233 19.49 15.88 -2.20
N SER A 234 19.96 15.05 -3.11
CA SER A 234 19.11 14.12 -3.86
C SER A 234 18.44 13.12 -2.89
N LEU A 235 17.35 12.46 -3.30
CA LEU A 235 16.73 11.41 -2.47
C LEU A 235 17.74 10.30 -2.11
N PRO A 236 18.54 9.79 -3.07
CA PRO A 236 19.63 8.85 -2.75
C PRO A 236 20.66 9.41 -1.77
N GLU A 237 21.07 10.68 -1.89
CA GLU A 237 21.98 11.31 -0.92
C GLU A 237 21.37 11.44 0.48
N MET A 238 20.06 11.71 0.57
CA MET A 238 19.34 11.76 1.84
C MET A 238 19.23 10.36 2.46
N ILE A 239 18.91 9.35 1.66
CA ILE A 239 18.93 7.94 2.08
C ILE A 239 20.32 7.59 2.58
N ALA A 240 21.38 7.84 1.80
CA ALA A 240 22.76 7.53 2.19
C ALA A 240 23.17 8.23 3.50
N SER A 241 22.67 9.43 3.77
CA SER A 241 22.98 10.15 5.00
C SER A 241 22.20 9.70 6.24
N THR A 242 21.08 8.99 6.05
CA THR A 242 20.18 8.54 7.12
C THR A 242 20.26 7.03 7.36
N ALA A 243 20.60 6.28 6.31
CA ALA A 243 20.76 4.84 6.31
C ALA A 243 21.80 4.40 7.33
N GLU A 244 21.42 3.43 8.16
CA GLU A 244 22.27 2.82 9.16
C GLU A 244 22.96 1.59 8.54
N PRO A 245 24.28 1.61 8.30
CA PRO A 245 24.97 0.49 7.67
C PRO A 245 24.85 -0.76 8.55
N LEU A 246 24.30 -1.83 7.99
CA LEU A 246 24.12 -3.06 8.76
C LEU A 246 25.43 -3.87 8.76
N PRO A 247 25.81 -4.47 9.90
CA PRO A 247 26.94 -5.39 9.96
C PRO A 247 26.62 -6.65 9.16
N ARG A 248 27.58 -7.57 9.04
CA ARG A 248 27.36 -8.83 8.32
C ARG A 248 26.26 -9.64 9.01
N LEU A 249 25.57 -10.49 8.25
CA LEU A 249 24.43 -11.29 8.74
C LEU A 249 24.82 -12.29 9.86
N ASP A 250 26.08 -12.72 9.89
CA ASP A 250 26.66 -13.60 10.90
C ASP A 250 27.17 -12.85 12.14
N ASP A 251 27.17 -11.51 12.10
CA ASP A 251 27.60 -10.67 13.22
C ASP A 251 26.51 -10.61 14.31
N PRO A 252 26.82 -10.96 15.57
CA PRO A 252 25.87 -10.83 16.68
C PRO A 252 25.31 -9.42 16.88
N ALA A 253 25.98 -8.38 16.39
CA ALA A 253 25.50 -7.00 16.45
C ALA A 253 24.33 -6.72 15.48
N PHE A 254 24.11 -7.55 14.45
CA PHE A 254 23.06 -7.34 13.46
C PHE A 254 21.68 -7.15 14.09
N GLY A 255 21.31 -8.05 15.02
CA GLY A 255 20.00 -8.01 15.68
C GLY A 255 19.75 -6.77 16.54
N ARG A 256 20.81 -6.14 17.06
CA ARG A 256 20.70 -4.97 17.96
C ARG A 256 20.11 -3.74 17.29
N PHE A 257 20.24 -3.61 15.97
CA PHE A 257 19.62 -2.50 15.22
C PHE A 257 18.09 -2.51 15.33
N PHE A 258 17.50 -3.66 15.64
CA PHE A 258 16.06 -3.88 15.75
C PHE A 258 15.54 -3.74 17.19
N ASP A 259 16.39 -3.41 18.17
CA ASP A 259 15.99 -3.17 19.56
C ASP A 259 14.91 -2.09 19.68
N ARG A 260 14.87 -1.13 18.74
CA ARG A 260 13.88 -0.04 18.71
C ARG A 260 12.43 -0.48 18.45
N TRP A 261 12.24 -1.67 17.89
CA TRP A 261 10.92 -2.29 17.69
C TRP A 261 10.73 -3.51 18.60
N ALA A 262 11.67 -3.75 19.50
CA ALA A 262 11.62 -4.92 20.36
C ALA A 262 10.63 -4.76 21.50
N ASP A 263 10.10 -3.56 21.78
CA ASP A 263 9.01 -3.33 22.72
C ASP A 263 7.63 -3.72 22.14
N ARG A 264 7.53 -3.85 20.81
CA ARG A 264 6.29 -4.14 20.09
C ARG A 264 5.80 -5.55 20.37
N ARG A 265 4.47 -5.70 20.39
CA ARG A 265 3.81 -6.99 20.59
C ARG A 265 4.01 -7.91 19.38
N VAL A 266 3.96 -7.34 18.18
CA VAL A 266 4.16 -8.08 16.93
C VAL A 266 5.19 -7.36 16.06
N VAL A 267 6.21 -8.08 15.62
CA VAL A 267 7.21 -7.60 14.65
C VAL A 267 7.07 -8.44 13.39
N LEU A 268 6.65 -7.82 12.29
CA LEU A 268 6.47 -8.49 11.01
C LEU A 268 7.66 -8.18 10.12
N LEU A 269 8.34 -9.23 9.65
CA LEU A 269 9.52 -9.17 8.81
C LEU A 269 9.18 -9.67 7.41
N GLY A 270 9.22 -8.73 6.46
CA GLY A 270 8.94 -8.94 5.06
C GLY A 270 10.09 -9.53 4.27
N GLU A 271 9.81 -9.86 3.02
CA GLU A 271 10.80 -10.07 1.99
C GLU A 271 10.23 -9.70 0.62
N ALA A 272 11.02 -9.05 -0.23
CA ALA A 272 10.64 -8.75 -1.61
C ALA A 272 10.74 -9.97 -2.54
N SER A 273 11.33 -11.09 -2.07
CA SER A 273 11.22 -12.36 -2.78
C SER A 273 11.30 -13.60 -1.88
N HIS A 274 10.55 -14.64 -2.23
CA HIS A 274 10.54 -15.92 -1.50
C HIS A 274 11.79 -16.79 -1.71
N GLY A 275 12.67 -16.42 -2.63
CA GLY A 275 13.77 -17.26 -3.10
C GLY A 275 15.16 -16.72 -2.80
N THR A 276 15.30 -15.75 -1.88
CA THR A 276 16.54 -15.00 -1.66
C THR A 276 17.21 -15.32 -0.32
N GLU A 277 18.45 -15.79 -0.34
CA GLU A 277 19.23 -16.20 0.83
C GLU A 277 19.36 -15.10 1.88
N GLU A 278 19.71 -13.88 1.46
CA GLU A 278 19.95 -12.75 2.38
C GLU A 278 18.69 -12.40 3.19
N PHE A 279 17.50 -12.52 2.61
CA PHE A 279 16.24 -12.25 3.30
C PHE A 279 15.95 -13.28 4.40
N TYR A 280 16.12 -14.59 4.11
CA TYR A 280 15.98 -15.63 5.15
C TYR A 280 17.01 -15.46 6.27
N ARG A 281 18.27 -15.19 5.92
CA ARG A 281 19.35 -14.99 6.89
C ARG A 281 19.12 -13.75 7.75
N ALA A 282 18.63 -12.66 7.16
CA ALA A 282 18.28 -11.45 7.90
C ALA A 282 17.12 -11.70 8.86
N ARG A 283 16.01 -12.29 8.38
CA ARG A 283 14.87 -12.67 9.21
C ARG A 283 15.31 -13.56 10.38
N ALA A 284 16.15 -14.56 10.12
CA ALA A 284 16.73 -15.41 11.15
C ALA A 284 17.56 -14.60 12.16
N ALA A 285 18.49 -13.75 11.72
CA ALA A 285 19.34 -12.96 12.61
C ALA A 285 18.54 -12.02 13.52
N VAL A 286 17.55 -11.31 12.98
CA VAL A 286 16.65 -10.45 13.77
C VAL A 286 15.87 -11.28 14.77
N THR A 287 15.26 -12.38 14.32
CA THR A 287 14.40 -13.21 15.17
C THR A 287 15.18 -13.89 16.28
N ARG A 288 16.40 -14.37 16.00
CA ARG A 288 17.31 -14.94 17.02
C ARG A 288 17.54 -13.96 18.16
N HIS A 289 17.79 -12.70 17.82
CA HIS A 289 18.02 -11.64 18.80
C HIS A 289 16.76 -11.29 19.59
N LEU A 290 15.61 -11.11 18.92
CA LEU A 290 14.33 -10.82 19.57
C LEU A 290 13.89 -11.95 20.52
N VAL A 291 14.08 -13.21 20.14
CA VAL A 291 13.80 -14.37 20.99
C VAL A 291 14.75 -14.39 22.19
N ALA A 292 16.06 -14.28 21.94
CA ALA A 292 17.06 -14.43 23.00
C ALA A 292 17.10 -13.27 24.01
N GLN A 293 16.79 -12.05 23.58
CA GLN A 293 16.98 -10.84 24.39
C GLN A 293 15.67 -10.14 24.78
N HIS A 294 14.59 -10.32 24.01
CA HIS A 294 13.37 -9.50 24.14
C HIS A 294 12.09 -10.30 24.39
N GLY A 295 12.24 -11.59 24.70
CA GLY A 295 11.15 -12.44 25.19
C GLY A 295 10.11 -12.83 24.14
N PHE A 296 10.45 -12.75 22.86
CA PHE A 296 9.58 -13.28 21.79
C PHE A 296 9.56 -14.81 21.84
N THR A 297 8.36 -15.40 21.83
CA THR A 297 8.17 -16.86 21.95
C THR A 297 7.38 -17.46 20.80
N ILE A 298 6.85 -16.63 19.89
CA ILE A 298 6.09 -17.06 18.72
C ILE A 298 6.88 -16.63 17.48
N VAL A 299 7.32 -17.59 16.68
CA VAL A 299 7.82 -17.36 15.32
C VAL A 299 6.76 -17.90 14.37
N ALA A 300 5.97 -17.01 13.79
CA ALA A 300 4.89 -17.34 12.88
C ALA A 300 5.33 -17.09 11.44
N VAL A 301 5.07 -18.03 10.53
CA VAL A 301 5.56 -17.98 9.14
C VAL A 301 4.43 -18.15 8.14
N GLU A 302 4.55 -17.56 6.96
CA GLU A 302 3.66 -17.74 5.80
C GLU A 302 3.81 -19.15 5.21
N ALA A 303 3.40 -20.13 6.00
CA ALA A 303 3.52 -21.53 5.69
C ALA A 303 2.31 -22.29 6.23
N ASP A 304 2.02 -23.44 5.62
CA ASP A 304 0.94 -24.31 6.05
C ASP A 304 1.15 -24.78 7.49
N TRP A 305 0.09 -24.71 8.30
CA TRP A 305 0.14 -25.08 9.72
C TRP A 305 0.69 -26.50 9.97
N PRO A 306 0.23 -27.58 9.28
CA PRO A 306 0.74 -28.93 9.53
C PRO A 306 2.25 -29.08 9.27
N ASP A 307 2.77 -28.45 8.20
CA ASP A 307 4.17 -28.54 7.82
C ASP A 307 5.05 -27.79 8.84
N ALA A 308 4.60 -26.61 9.28
CA ALA A 308 5.27 -25.85 10.34
C ALA A 308 5.18 -26.57 11.70
N ALA A 309 4.11 -27.31 11.98
CA ALA A 309 3.96 -28.09 13.21
C ALA A 309 5.01 -29.21 13.32
N ALA A 310 5.47 -29.78 12.20
CA ALA A 310 6.60 -30.71 12.16
C ALA A 310 7.89 -30.05 12.66
N VAL A 311 8.18 -28.83 12.20
CA VAL A 311 9.31 -28.03 12.67
C VAL A 311 9.10 -27.62 14.13
N ASN A 312 7.89 -27.26 14.54
CA ASN A 312 7.57 -26.90 15.91
C ASN A 312 7.90 -28.03 16.89
N ARG A 313 7.52 -29.27 16.55
CA ARG A 313 7.84 -30.44 17.37
C ARG A 313 9.34 -30.68 17.46
N PHE A 314 10.07 -30.46 16.37
CA PHE A 314 11.53 -30.50 16.38
C PHE A 314 12.12 -29.47 17.33
N VAL A 315 11.75 -28.20 17.22
CA VAL A 315 12.32 -27.14 18.09
C VAL A 315 11.85 -27.25 19.54
N GLY A 316 10.71 -27.88 19.80
CA GLY A 316 10.13 -28.09 21.14
C GLY A 316 10.60 -29.36 21.87
N HIS A 317 11.40 -30.22 21.22
CA HIS A 317 11.83 -31.54 21.72
C HIS A 317 10.68 -32.55 21.91
N HIS A 318 9.64 -32.47 21.07
CA HIS A 318 8.54 -33.43 21.08
C HIS A 318 8.85 -34.65 20.21
N ALA A 319 8.23 -35.79 20.52
CA ALA A 319 8.38 -37.01 19.73
C ALA A 319 7.82 -36.86 18.31
N LYS A 320 8.44 -37.56 17.35
CA LYS A 320 7.98 -37.63 15.97
C LYS A 320 6.75 -38.54 15.85
N GLN A 321 5.82 -38.22 14.95
CA GLN A 321 4.69 -39.10 14.62
C GLN A 321 5.09 -40.13 13.56
N GLU A 322 4.63 -41.38 13.68
CA GLU A 322 5.02 -42.51 12.80
C GLU A 322 4.57 -42.35 11.34
N PHE A 323 3.53 -41.54 11.06
CA PHE A 323 2.89 -41.44 9.73
C PHE A 323 2.97 -40.05 9.10
N GLU A 324 3.99 -39.27 9.45
CA GLU A 324 4.06 -37.88 9.01
C GLU A 324 4.58 -37.74 7.57
N GLU A 325 3.83 -37.02 6.72
CA GLU A 325 4.30 -36.64 5.39
C GLU A 325 5.48 -35.65 5.51
N PRO A 326 6.45 -35.70 4.58
CA PRO A 326 7.50 -34.70 4.47
C PRO A 326 7.02 -33.25 4.56
N ALA A 327 7.46 -32.52 5.58
CA ALA A 327 7.15 -31.10 5.70
C ALA A 327 7.75 -30.31 4.52
N PHE A 328 6.96 -29.39 3.99
CA PHE A 328 7.29 -28.52 2.86
C PHE A 328 7.75 -29.27 1.59
N ALA A 329 7.18 -30.46 1.35
CA ALA A 329 7.43 -31.22 0.14
C ALA A 329 6.49 -30.89 -1.03
N ARG A 330 5.54 -29.99 -0.83
CA ARG A 330 4.67 -29.46 -1.88
C ARG A 330 5.34 -28.27 -2.58
N PHE A 331 4.92 -27.99 -3.81
CA PHE A 331 5.33 -26.76 -4.49
C PHE A 331 4.90 -25.55 -3.65
N PRO A 332 5.78 -24.55 -3.45
CA PRO A 332 7.20 -24.49 -3.82
C PRO A 332 8.11 -25.21 -2.80
N THR A 333 8.94 -26.16 -3.27
CA THR A 333 9.70 -27.05 -2.37
C THR A 333 10.95 -26.42 -1.74
N TRP A 334 11.32 -25.19 -2.11
CA TRP A 334 12.54 -24.53 -1.62
C TRP A 334 12.27 -23.39 -0.63
N MET A 335 11.03 -22.92 -0.55
CA MET A 335 10.67 -21.72 0.21
C MET A 335 10.98 -21.90 1.69
N TRP A 336 10.50 -22.98 2.31
CA TRP A 336 10.78 -23.28 3.71
C TRP A 336 11.78 -24.42 3.91
N ARG A 337 12.01 -25.25 2.89
CA ARG A 337 12.97 -26.36 2.91
C ARG A 337 14.29 -25.95 2.25
N ASN A 338 15.00 -25.03 2.92
CA ASN A 338 16.32 -24.54 2.52
C ASN A 338 17.29 -24.51 3.71
N THR A 339 18.57 -24.28 3.43
CA THR A 339 19.64 -24.27 4.44
C THR A 339 19.46 -23.18 5.50
N ALA A 340 19.01 -21.98 5.13
CA ALA A 340 18.83 -20.88 6.07
C ALA A 340 17.72 -21.16 7.11
N VAL A 341 16.61 -21.78 6.70
CA VAL A 341 15.53 -22.20 7.61
C VAL A 341 15.96 -23.37 8.48
N ALA A 342 16.68 -24.36 7.92
CA ALA A 342 17.21 -25.48 8.72
C ALA A 342 18.18 -24.98 9.80
N ASP A 343 19.15 -24.12 9.44
CA ASP A 343 20.09 -23.51 10.39
C ASP A 343 19.37 -22.68 11.47
N PHE A 344 18.23 -22.09 11.14
CA PHE A 344 17.41 -21.36 12.10
C PHE A 344 16.64 -22.30 13.03
N ALA A 345 16.04 -23.38 12.52
CA ALA A 345 15.37 -24.40 13.31
C ALA A 345 16.33 -25.09 14.30
N ASP A 346 17.55 -25.43 13.86
CA ASP A 346 18.59 -25.99 14.72
C ASP A 346 18.98 -25.03 15.85
N TRP A 347 19.14 -23.74 15.53
CA TRP A 347 19.38 -22.73 16.54
C TRP A 347 18.22 -22.62 17.54
N MET A 348 16.96 -22.64 17.08
CA MET A 348 15.79 -22.56 17.96
C MET A 348 15.73 -23.75 18.91
N ARG A 349 16.01 -24.96 18.41
CA ARG A 349 16.11 -26.17 19.22
C ARG A 349 17.19 -26.02 20.30
N GLY A 350 18.41 -25.62 19.93
CA GLY A 350 19.49 -25.39 20.88
C GLY A 350 19.20 -24.28 21.90
N HIS A 351 18.48 -23.22 21.49
CA HIS A 351 18.02 -22.18 22.41
C HIS A 351 17.01 -22.73 23.42
N ASN A 352 16.09 -23.58 22.99
CA ASN A 352 15.04 -24.15 23.81
C ASN A 352 15.52 -25.21 24.83
N ASP A 353 16.70 -25.82 24.64
CA ASP A 353 17.30 -26.78 25.58
C ASP A 353 17.41 -26.21 27.01
N GLY A 354 17.76 -24.92 27.12
CA GLY A 354 17.92 -24.21 28.40
C GLY A 354 16.68 -23.48 28.90
N VAL A 355 15.55 -23.55 28.19
CA VAL A 355 14.35 -22.73 28.45
C VAL A 355 13.21 -23.60 28.98
N ALA A 356 12.54 -23.10 30.02
CA ALA A 356 11.39 -23.77 30.63
C ALA A 356 10.25 -23.98 29.59
N PRO A 357 9.52 -25.11 29.61
CA PRO A 357 8.56 -25.47 28.55
C PRO A 357 7.55 -24.37 28.18
N GLY A 358 6.99 -23.65 29.17
CA GLY A 358 6.03 -22.56 28.94
C GLY A 358 6.61 -21.30 28.30
N ARG A 359 7.94 -21.15 28.25
CA ARG A 359 8.67 -20.00 27.73
C ARG A 359 9.46 -20.30 26.45
N ARG A 360 9.44 -21.55 25.98
CA ARG A 360 10.13 -21.97 24.75
C ARG A 360 9.55 -21.25 23.54
N ALA A 361 10.42 -20.85 22.63
CA ALA A 361 10.02 -20.29 21.36
C ALA A 361 9.48 -21.41 20.45
N GLY A 362 8.31 -21.18 19.84
CA GLY A 362 7.70 -22.11 18.88
C GLY A 362 7.75 -21.59 17.45
N PHE A 363 7.63 -22.50 16.49
CA PHE A 363 7.60 -22.24 15.05
C PHE A 363 6.22 -22.61 14.51
N TYR A 364 5.48 -21.65 13.96
CA TYR A 364 4.05 -21.82 13.64
C TYR A 364 3.75 -21.40 12.21
N GLY A 365 2.91 -22.16 11.51
CA GLY A 365 2.37 -21.75 10.22
C GLY A 365 1.19 -20.80 10.39
N LEU A 366 0.91 -19.99 9.38
CA LEU A 366 -0.28 -19.12 9.37
C LEU A 366 -1.24 -19.44 8.22
N ASP A 367 -0.81 -20.23 7.23
CA ASP A 367 -1.48 -20.37 5.93
C ASP A 367 -2.47 -21.55 5.87
N ILE A 368 -3.29 -21.58 4.79
CA ILE A 368 -4.51 -22.42 4.67
C ILE A 368 -4.43 -23.59 3.69
N TYR A 369 -3.31 -23.84 3.00
CA TYR A 369 -3.30 -24.71 1.81
C TYR A 369 -3.23 -26.22 2.10
N ASN A 370 -2.97 -26.66 3.34
CA ASN A 370 -2.86 -28.08 3.70
C ASN A 370 -4.09 -28.66 4.44
N MET A 371 -5.24 -28.69 3.76
CA MET A 371 -6.48 -29.28 4.30
C MET A 371 -6.32 -30.76 4.66
N ARG A 372 -5.61 -31.56 3.84
CA ARG A 372 -5.42 -32.99 4.09
C ARG A 372 -4.62 -33.26 5.37
N GLY A 373 -3.48 -32.59 5.53
CA GLY A 373 -2.67 -32.68 6.75
C GLY A 373 -3.45 -32.22 7.98
N SER A 374 -4.28 -31.18 7.82
CA SER A 374 -5.09 -30.65 8.92
C SER A 374 -6.16 -31.64 9.39
N ILE A 375 -6.88 -32.30 8.46
CA ILE A 375 -7.82 -33.37 8.81
C ILE A 375 -7.09 -34.51 9.54
N ALA A 376 -5.94 -34.94 9.04
CA ALA A 376 -5.16 -36.02 9.66
C ALA A 376 -4.72 -35.67 11.09
N ALA A 377 -4.27 -34.44 11.33
CA ALA A 377 -3.87 -33.98 12.66
C ALA A 377 -5.03 -33.97 13.67
N VAL A 378 -6.21 -33.49 13.27
CA VAL A 378 -7.42 -33.53 14.11
C VAL A 378 -7.79 -34.97 14.47
N LEU A 379 -7.82 -35.86 13.47
CA LEU A 379 -8.17 -37.27 13.68
C LEU A 379 -7.16 -37.97 14.58
N ALA A 380 -5.86 -37.74 14.39
CA ALA A 380 -4.81 -38.34 15.23
C ALA A 380 -4.92 -37.89 16.70
N TYR A 381 -5.21 -36.62 16.95
CA TYR A 381 -5.43 -36.13 18.31
C TYR A 381 -6.66 -36.77 18.97
N LEU A 382 -7.78 -36.81 18.23
CA LEU A 382 -9.01 -37.41 18.73
C LEU A 382 -8.87 -38.92 18.95
N ASP A 383 -8.18 -39.65 18.08
CA ASP A 383 -7.94 -41.08 18.28
C ASP A 383 -7.19 -41.36 19.59
N ALA A 384 -6.27 -40.48 19.99
CA ALA A 384 -5.51 -40.62 21.22
C ALA A 384 -6.30 -40.22 22.49
N HIS A 385 -7.29 -39.32 22.38
CA HIS A 385 -7.91 -38.66 23.54
C HIS A 385 -9.44 -38.83 23.67
N ASP A 386 -10.15 -39.00 22.54
CA ASP A 386 -11.60 -39.25 22.45
C ASP A 386 -11.94 -40.05 21.17
N PRO A 387 -11.79 -41.39 21.21
CA PRO A 387 -12.01 -42.25 20.04
C PRO A 387 -13.44 -42.19 19.46
N GLU A 388 -14.44 -41.87 20.29
CA GLU A 388 -15.82 -41.71 19.82
C GLU A 388 -15.98 -40.41 19.03
N ALA A 389 -15.40 -39.30 19.51
CA ALA A 389 -15.31 -38.07 18.72
C ALA A 389 -14.50 -38.26 17.44
N ALA A 390 -13.45 -39.09 17.46
CA ALA A 390 -12.68 -39.43 16.27
C ALA A 390 -13.52 -40.17 15.21
N ARG A 391 -14.44 -41.05 15.63
CA ARG A 391 -15.39 -41.73 14.72
C ARG A 391 -16.32 -40.73 14.04
N ILE A 392 -16.90 -39.82 14.82
CA ILE A 392 -17.78 -38.75 14.32
C ILE A 392 -17.03 -37.82 13.36
N ALA A 393 -15.81 -37.41 13.70
CA ALA A 393 -14.98 -36.56 12.86
C ALA A 393 -14.66 -37.19 11.50
N ARG A 394 -14.42 -38.52 11.45
CA ARG A 394 -14.23 -39.25 10.17
C ARG A 394 -15.48 -39.23 9.29
N GLU A 395 -16.66 -39.38 9.88
CA GLU A 395 -17.93 -39.30 9.15
C GLU A 395 -18.14 -37.89 8.56
N ARG A 396 -17.91 -36.85 9.37
CA ARG A 396 -18.09 -35.45 8.98
C ARG A 396 -17.10 -34.99 7.90
N TYR A 397 -15.83 -35.35 8.02
CA TYR A 397 -14.83 -35.03 7.00
C TYR A 397 -14.91 -35.92 5.76
N GLY A 398 -15.76 -36.96 5.76
CA GLY A 398 -15.94 -37.89 4.65
C GLY A 398 -16.32 -37.21 3.34
N CYS A 399 -17.08 -36.11 3.38
CA CYS A 399 -17.45 -35.33 2.19
C CYS A 399 -16.26 -34.60 1.54
N LEU A 400 -15.19 -34.34 2.30
CA LEU A 400 -13.96 -33.71 1.81
C LEU A 400 -12.94 -34.72 1.28
N THR A 401 -13.03 -36.00 1.67
CA THR A 401 -12.05 -37.06 1.33
C THR A 401 -11.73 -37.19 -0.16
N PRO A 402 -12.70 -37.12 -1.11
CA PRO A 402 -12.40 -37.19 -2.54
C PRO A 402 -11.53 -36.03 -3.06
N TRP A 403 -11.54 -34.89 -2.36
CA TRP A 403 -10.98 -33.63 -2.82
C TRP A 403 -9.66 -33.26 -2.13
N GLN A 404 -9.26 -34.03 -1.11
CA GLN A 404 -8.03 -33.82 -0.35
C GLN A 404 -6.74 -33.85 -1.20
N ARG A 405 -6.78 -34.48 -2.38
CA ARG A 405 -5.64 -34.56 -3.32
C ARG A 405 -5.62 -33.45 -4.38
N ASP A 406 -6.79 -32.90 -4.74
CA ASP A 406 -6.91 -31.79 -5.69
C ASP A 406 -8.06 -30.84 -5.27
N PRO A 407 -7.82 -29.97 -4.28
CA PRO A 407 -8.86 -29.11 -3.71
C PRO A 407 -9.43 -28.09 -4.70
N ALA A 408 -8.72 -27.78 -5.81
CA ALA A 408 -9.20 -26.86 -6.83
C ALA A 408 -10.45 -27.39 -7.57
N THR A 409 -10.65 -28.71 -7.58
CA THR A 409 -11.84 -29.35 -8.18
C THR A 409 -13.08 -29.28 -7.27
N TYR A 410 -12.90 -29.08 -5.97
CA TYR A 410 -13.98 -28.98 -4.98
C TYR A 410 -14.92 -27.80 -5.25
N GLY A 411 -14.37 -26.62 -5.55
CA GLY A 411 -15.17 -25.41 -5.81
C GLY A 411 -16.19 -25.56 -6.94
N ARG A 412 -15.89 -26.40 -7.96
CA ARG A 412 -16.82 -26.73 -9.05
C ARG A 412 -17.86 -27.79 -8.65
N ALA A 413 -17.50 -28.71 -7.76
CA ALA A 413 -18.39 -29.78 -7.29
C ALA A 413 -19.46 -29.28 -6.32
N VAL A 414 -19.14 -28.28 -5.50
CA VAL A 414 -20.05 -27.63 -4.53
C VAL A 414 -21.25 -26.94 -5.19
N LEU A 415 -21.13 -26.56 -6.46
CA LEU A 415 -22.24 -26.03 -7.26
C LEU A 415 -23.40 -27.03 -7.46
N ASN A 416 -23.17 -28.32 -7.22
CA ASN A 416 -24.20 -29.35 -7.23
C ASN A 416 -24.83 -29.50 -5.84
N ARG A 417 -26.17 -29.54 -5.76
CA ARG A 417 -26.97 -29.61 -4.50
C ARG A 417 -26.55 -30.70 -3.51
N GLY A 418 -25.87 -31.76 -3.95
CA GLY A 418 -25.40 -32.86 -3.09
C GLY A 418 -24.19 -32.53 -2.19
N TYR A 419 -23.46 -31.45 -2.47
CA TYR A 419 -22.25 -31.07 -1.71
C TYR A 419 -22.40 -29.77 -0.91
N GLY A 420 -23.61 -29.17 -0.91
CA GLY A 420 -23.91 -27.94 -0.16
C GLY A 420 -23.74 -28.08 1.35
N ASN A 421 -24.04 -29.25 1.92
CA ASN A 421 -24.12 -29.49 3.37
C ASN A 421 -22.76 -29.82 4.03
N CYS A 422 -21.66 -29.90 3.27
CA CYS A 422 -20.34 -30.27 3.81
C CYS A 422 -19.76 -29.18 4.74
N GLU A 423 -20.13 -27.91 4.50
CA GLU A 423 -19.75 -26.77 5.34
C GLU A 423 -20.33 -26.90 6.77
N ASP A 424 -21.61 -27.26 6.88
CA ASP A 424 -22.30 -27.43 8.17
C ASP A 424 -21.63 -28.49 9.04
N GLU A 425 -21.21 -29.61 8.44
CA GLU A 425 -20.52 -30.70 9.15
C GLU A 425 -19.10 -30.32 9.58
N VAL A 426 -18.37 -29.55 8.78
CA VAL A 426 -17.04 -29.03 9.14
C VAL A 426 -17.14 -28.02 10.29
N VAL A 427 -18.15 -27.14 10.25
CA VAL A 427 -18.43 -26.17 11.33
C VAL A 427 -18.87 -26.90 12.60
N ALA A 428 -19.73 -27.91 12.49
CA ALA A 428 -20.15 -28.74 13.62
C ALA A 428 -18.96 -29.46 14.27
N GLN A 429 -18.02 -29.99 13.47
CA GLN A 429 -16.83 -30.63 13.99
C GLN A 429 -15.92 -29.66 14.78
N LEU A 430 -15.73 -28.44 14.27
CA LEU A 430 -14.98 -27.41 15.01
C LEU A 430 -15.69 -27.03 16.32
N ARG A 431 -17.01 -26.85 16.29
CA ARG A 431 -17.79 -26.48 17.47
C ARG A 431 -17.67 -27.55 18.56
N ASP A 432 -17.88 -28.82 18.21
CA ASP A 432 -17.83 -29.93 19.16
C ASP A 432 -16.43 -30.11 19.78
N LEU A 433 -15.36 -29.82 19.01
CA LEU A 433 -13.99 -29.83 19.53
C LEU A 433 -13.77 -28.69 20.54
N LEU A 434 -14.27 -27.48 20.25
CA LEU A 434 -14.12 -26.30 21.11
C LEU A 434 -15.03 -26.32 22.35
N GLU A 435 -16.19 -26.98 22.29
CA GLU A 435 -17.07 -27.17 23.45
C GLU A 435 -16.39 -27.99 24.56
N LYS A 436 -15.49 -28.90 24.20
CA LYS A 436 -14.70 -29.73 25.13
C LYS A 436 -13.35 -29.13 25.52
N ARG A 437 -13.11 -27.84 25.23
CA ARG A 437 -11.79 -27.20 25.42
C ARG A 437 -11.21 -27.36 26.82
N LEU A 438 -12.01 -27.17 27.87
CA LEU A 438 -11.53 -27.19 29.26
C LEU A 438 -11.02 -28.58 29.65
N ASP A 439 -11.69 -29.63 29.16
CA ASP A 439 -11.32 -31.02 29.45
C ASP A 439 -10.09 -31.46 28.64
N TYR A 440 -9.97 -31.01 27.39
CA TYR A 440 -8.85 -31.35 26.53
C TYR A 440 -7.58 -30.57 26.85
N GLU A 441 -7.69 -29.26 27.14
CA GLU A 441 -6.56 -28.44 27.58
C GLU A 441 -5.92 -28.96 28.87
N ALA A 442 -6.74 -29.47 29.80
CA ALA A 442 -6.27 -30.06 31.05
C ALA A 442 -5.50 -31.37 30.85
N ARG A 443 -5.74 -32.09 29.74
CA ARG A 443 -5.09 -33.37 29.43
C ARG A 443 -3.82 -33.18 28.60
N ASP A 444 -3.93 -32.45 27.49
CA ASP A 444 -2.84 -32.16 26.56
C ASP A 444 -3.09 -30.80 25.88
N GLY A 445 -2.76 -29.71 26.57
CA GLY A 445 -2.96 -28.36 26.06
C GLY A 445 -2.15 -28.04 24.79
N HIS A 446 -0.97 -28.64 24.60
CA HIS A 446 -0.18 -28.42 23.39
C HIS A 446 -0.79 -29.16 22.19
N GLY A 447 -1.15 -30.44 22.35
CA GLY A 447 -1.85 -31.19 21.31
C GLY A 447 -3.24 -30.64 21.02
N PHE A 448 -3.95 -30.13 22.02
CA PHE A 448 -5.24 -29.47 21.82
C PHE A 448 -5.11 -28.19 21.00
N LEU A 449 -4.12 -27.34 21.28
CA LEU A 449 -3.86 -26.13 20.48
C LEU A 449 -3.64 -26.48 19.01
N ASP A 450 -2.81 -27.50 18.74
CA ASP A 450 -2.55 -28.00 17.39
C ASP A 450 -3.82 -28.53 16.73
N ALA A 451 -4.58 -29.40 17.40
CA ALA A 451 -5.83 -29.97 16.87
C ALA A 451 -6.91 -28.90 16.62
N ALA A 452 -7.09 -27.96 17.56
CA ALA A 452 -8.07 -26.88 17.45
C ALA A 452 -7.73 -25.96 16.28
N GLN A 453 -6.45 -25.63 16.08
CA GLN A 453 -6.03 -24.80 14.95
C GLN A 453 -6.19 -25.54 13.62
N ASN A 454 -5.83 -26.81 13.54
CA ASN A 454 -6.08 -27.63 12.35
C ASN A 454 -7.59 -27.71 12.01
N ALA A 455 -8.47 -27.83 13.01
CA ALA A 455 -9.92 -27.81 12.78
C ALA A 455 -10.42 -26.45 12.23
N ARG A 456 -9.88 -25.33 12.73
CA ARG A 456 -10.16 -23.98 12.19
C ARG A 456 -9.67 -23.85 10.74
N LEU A 457 -8.48 -24.38 10.44
CA LEU A 457 -7.91 -24.39 9.10
C LEU A 457 -8.82 -25.16 8.14
N VAL A 458 -9.31 -26.35 8.51
CA VAL A 458 -10.23 -27.12 7.65
C VAL A 458 -11.49 -26.31 7.29
N ARG A 459 -12.08 -25.59 8.26
CA ARG A 459 -13.21 -24.68 8.03
C ARG A 459 -12.84 -23.55 7.07
N SER A 460 -11.73 -22.85 7.33
CA SER A 460 -11.31 -21.72 6.49
C SER A 460 -10.92 -22.16 5.07
N ALA A 461 -10.26 -23.31 4.94
CA ALA A 461 -9.87 -23.88 3.66
C ALA A 461 -11.09 -24.34 2.85
N GLU A 462 -12.10 -24.94 3.47
CA GLU A 462 -13.37 -25.30 2.82
C GLU A 462 -14.01 -24.07 2.17
N ARG A 463 -14.15 -22.98 2.94
CA ARG A 463 -14.69 -21.70 2.45
C ARG A 463 -13.82 -21.07 1.37
N TYR A 464 -12.49 -21.11 1.53
CA TYR A 464 -11.53 -20.64 0.54
C TYR A 464 -11.69 -21.36 -0.80
N TYR A 465 -11.78 -22.69 -0.80
CA TYR A 465 -11.92 -23.49 -2.02
C TYR A 465 -13.26 -23.26 -2.74
N ARG A 466 -14.33 -22.88 -2.01
CA ARG A 466 -15.60 -22.43 -2.63
C ARG A 466 -15.44 -21.09 -3.36
N ILE A 467 -14.80 -20.12 -2.71
CA ILE A 467 -14.68 -18.73 -3.19
C ILE A 467 -13.66 -18.59 -4.32
N MET A 468 -12.63 -19.42 -4.36
CA MET A 468 -11.58 -19.40 -5.40
C MET A 468 -12.12 -19.52 -6.84
N TYR A 469 -13.36 -19.99 -7.03
CA TYR A 469 -14.02 -20.03 -8.35
C TYR A 469 -14.74 -18.73 -8.74
N TYR A 470 -15.01 -17.84 -7.77
CA TYR A 470 -15.85 -16.64 -7.94
C TYR A 470 -15.09 -15.30 -7.95
N GLY A 471 -13.84 -15.23 -7.48
CA GLY A 471 -13.05 -13.99 -7.56
C GLY A 471 -11.67 -14.01 -6.87
N GLY A 472 -10.75 -13.16 -7.36
CA GLY A 472 -9.38 -13.02 -6.85
C GLY A 472 -9.28 -12.26 -5.52
N THR A 473 -9.98 -11.12 -5.38
CA THR A 473 -9.92 -10.28 -4.16
C THR A 473 -10.49 -10.97 -2.92
N GLU A 474 -11.63 -11.66 -3.04
CA GLU A 474 -12.28 -12.32 -1.89
C GLU A 474 -11.44 -13.50 -1.36
N SER A 475 -10.79 -14.26 -2.26
CA SER A 475 -9.91 -15.35 -1.87
C SER A 475 -8.62 -14.83 -1.23
N TRP A 476 -8.05 -13.73 -1.73
CA TRP A 476 -6.93 -13.02 -1.09
C TRP A 476 -7.28 -12.57 0.34
N ASN A 477 -8.37 -11.80 0.48
CA ASN A 477 -8.78 -11.26 1.77
C ASN A 477 -9.08 -12.35 2.79
N LEU A 478 -9.69 -13.46 2.36
CA LEU A 478 -9.96 -14.59 3.25
C LEU A 478 -8.66 -15.27 3.74
N ARG A 479 -7.66 -15.44 2.87
CA ARG A 479 -6.36 -16.01 3.24
C ARG A 479 -5.65 -15.14 4.27
N ASP A 480 -5.52 -13.84 4.01
CA ASP A 480 -4.84 -12.93 4.94
C ASP A 480 -5.61 -12.73 6.25
N SER A 481 -6.94 -12.73 6.20
CA SER A 481 -7.76 -12.74 7.44
C SER A 481 -7.49 -13.99 8.26
N HIS A 482 -7.39 -15.16 7.63
CA HIS A 482 -7.08 -16.40 8.33
C HIS A 482 -5.67 -16.36 8.96
N MET A 483 -4.67 -15.84 8.24
CA MET A 483 -3.32 -15.69 8.80
C MET A 483 -3.35 -14.81 10.06
N PHE A 484 -4.10 -13.70 10.02
CA PHE A 484 -4.27 -12.84 11.17
C PHE A 484 -5.02 -13.51 12.34
N GLU A 485 -6.15 -14.17 12.06
CA GLU A 485 -6.92 -14.92 13.08
C GLU A 485 -6.05 -15.98 13.76
N THR A 486 -5.21 -16.68 12.99
CA THR A 486 -4.27 -17.69 13.51
C THR A 486 -3.21 -17.05 14.41
N LEU A 487 -2.67 -15.90 14.03
CA LEU A 487 -1.75 -15.13 14.86
C LEU A 487 -2.42 -14.66 16.17
N GLU A 488 -3.67 -14.19 16.11
CA GLU A 488 -4.42 -13.76 17.31
C GLU A 488 -4.63 -14.94 18.26
N HIS A 489 -5.05 -16.11 17.75
CA HIS A 489 -5.18 -17.32 18.59
C HIS A 489 -3.85 -17.75 19.22
N LEU A 490 -2.72 -17.63 18.50
CA LEU A 490 -1.39 -17.93 19.05
C LEU A 490 -1.02 -16.98 20.19
N LEU A 491 -1.28 -15.69 20.03
CA LEU A 491 -1.05 -14.68 21.05
C LEU A 491 -1.93 -14.95 22.28
N GLU A 492 -3.22 -15.23 22.07
CA GLU A 492 -4.16 -15.57 23.15
C GLU A 492 -3.74 -16.82 23.93
N ALA A 493 -3.36 -17.89 23.22
CA ALA A 493 -2.93 -19.15 23.83
C ALA A 493 -1.65 -19.01 24.66
N ARG A 494 -0.78 -18.06 24.32
CA ARG A 494 0.45 -17.76 25.06
C ARG A 494 0.26 -16.68 26.14
N GLY A 495 -0.89 -16.01 26.17
CA GLY A 495 -1.27 -15.02 27.17
C GLY A 495 -1.06 -13.57 26.73
N PRO A 496 -1.49 -12.59 27.55
CA PRO A 496 -1.52 -11.17 27.18
C PRO A 496 -0.14 -10.58 26.89
N GLU A 497 0.90 -11.07 27.56
CA GLU A 497 2.30 -10.64 27.39
C GLU A 497 3.03 -11.36 26.24
N ALA A 498 2.32 -12.19 25.47
CA ALA A 498 2.92 -12.92 24.36
C ALA A 498 3.34 -11.97 23.24
N LYS A 499 4.52 -12.25 22.66
CA LYS A 499 5.11 -11.48 21.57
C LYS A 499 5.47 -12.39 20.42
N ALA A 500 5.21 -11.91 19.21
CA ALA A 500 5.35 -12.69 17.98
C ALA A 500 6.23 -11.99 16.95
N VAL A 501 7.06 -12.78 16.28
CA VAL A 501 7.73 -12.39 15.04
C VAL A 501 7.01 -13.10 13.89
N VAL A 502 6.59 -12.35 12.87
CA VAL A 502 5.91 -12.89 11.69
C VAL A 502 6.84 -12.82 10.49
N TRP A 503 7.03 -13.92 9.77
CA TRP A 503 7.77 -13.94 8.50
C TRP A 503 6.79 -14.20 7.36
N ALA A 504 6.61 -13.22 6.50
CA ALA A 504 5.79 -13.36 5.29
C ALA A 504 6.32 -12.43 4.21
N HIS A 505 5.80 -12.53 3.00
CA HIS A 505 6.19 -11.64 1.90
C HIS A 505 5.86 -10.16 2.20
N ASN A 506 6.56 -9.20 1.58
CA ASN A 506 6.24 -7.77 1.67
C ASN A 506 4.77 -7.47 1.32
N SER A 507 4.20 -8.22 0.38
CA SER A 507 2.79 -8.11 -0.03
C SER A 507 1.80 -8.51 1.07
N HIS A 508 2.23 -9.29 2.05
CA HIS A 508 1.43 -9.70 3.20
C HIS A 508 1.65 -8.81 4.42
N ILE A 509 2.90 -8.43 4.71
CA ILE A 509 3.23 -7.72 5.96
C ILE A 509 3.23 -6.21 5.87
N GLY A 510 3.31 -5.61 4.67
CA GLY A 510 3.19 -4.16 4.53
C GLY A 510 1.75 -3.70 4.74
N ASP A 511 1.50 -2.44 5.12
CA ASP A 511 0.13 -1.93 5.16
C ASP A 511 -0.47 -1.84 3.74
N ALA A 512 -1.37 -2.75 3.38
CA ALA A 512 -1.97 -2.82 2.03
C ALA A 512 -2.66 -1.53 1.58
N ARG A 513 -3.14 -0.69 2.51
CA ARG A 513 -3.78 0.61 2.17
C ARG A 513 -2.79 1.58 1.51
N ALA A 514 -1.49 1.34 1.71
CA ALA A 514 -0.40 2.09 1.11
C ALA A 514 0.10 1.50 -0.21
N THR A 515 -0.59 0.51 -0.78
CA THR A 515 -0.23 -0.11 -2.06
C THR A 515 -1.42 -0.17 -3.02
N GLU A 516 -1.14 -0.43 -4.29
CA GLU A 516 -2.17 -0.68 -5.32
C GLU A 516 -3.14 -1.81 -4.93
N MET A 517 -2.67 -2.80 -4.15
CA MET A 517 -3.47 -3.93 -3.68
C MET A 517 -4.66 -3.44 -2.84
N GLY A 518 -4.41 -2.61 -1.82
CA GLY A 518 -5.49 -2.05 -1.00
C GLY A 518 -6.23 -0.90 -1.69
N ALA A 519 -5.49 0.04 -2.30
CA ALA A 519 -6.07 1.27 -2.83
C ALA A 519 -6.93 1.05 -4.10
N VAL A 520 -6.57 0.07 -4.94
CA VAL A 520 -7.23 -0.17 -6.23
C VAL A 520 -7.98 -1.50 -6.27
N ARG A 521 -7.41 -2.58 -5.71
CA ARG A 521 -7.97 -3.94 -5.84
C ARG A 521 -8.90 -4.33 -4.68
N GLY A 522 -8.96 -3.52 -3.61
CA GLY A 522 -9.73 -3.82 -2.40
C GLY A 522 -9.18 -5.01 -1.62
N GLU A 523 -7.90 -5.32 -1.79
CA GLU A 523 -7.19 -6.40 -1.11
C GLU A 523 -6.62 -5.88 0.23
N HIS A 524 -6.93 -6.55 1.34
CA HIS A 524 -6.26 -6.31 2.61
C HIS A 524 -5.22 -7.40 2.88
N ASN A 525 -4.32 -7.16 3.82
CA ASN A 525 -3.31 -8.14 4.20
C ASN A 525 -3.07 -8.18 5.72
N ILE A 526 -2.34 -9.21 6.20
CA ILE A 526 -2.05 -9.36 7.63
C ILE A 526 -1.34 -8.14 8.22
N GLY A 527 -0.50 -7.45 7.45
CA GLY A 527 0.18 -6.22 7.86
C GLY A 527 -0.79 -5.09 8.21
N GLN A 528 -1.73 -4.82 7.31
CA GLN A 528 -2.82 -3.86 7.55
C GLN A 528 -3.65 -4.26 8.78
N VAL A 529 -4.11 -5.50 8.85
CA VAL A 529 -5.00 -5.95 9.94
C VAL A 529 -4.28 -5.90 11.29
N CYS A 530 -2.99 -6.26 11.35
CA CYS A 530 -2.14 -6.07 12.52
C CYS A 530 -2.06 -4.59 12.93
N ARG A 531 -1.88 -3.68 11.97
CA ARG A 531 -1.84 -2.24 12.24
C ARG A 531 -3.18 -1.71 12.76
N GLU A 532 -4.30 -2.19 12.23
CA GLU A 532 -5.64 -1.81 12.69
C GLU A 532 -5.94 -2.35 14.08
N ARG A 533 -5.53 -3.59 14.38
CA ARG A 533 -5.76 -4.22 15.69
C ARG A 533 -4.83 -3.70 16.79
N PHE A 534 -3.54 -3.65 16.50
CA PHE A 534 -2.49 -3.42 17.50
C PHE A 534 -1.92 -2.00 17.42
N GLY A 535 -2.26 -1.21 16.39
CA GLY A 535 -1.81 0.17 16.27
C GLY A 535 -0.29 0.27 16.23
N ILE A 536 0.27 1.03 17.18
CA ILE A 536 1.71 1.18 17.31
C ILE A 536 2.40 -0.10 17.83
N ASP A 537 1.69 -1.03 18.47
CA ASP A 537 2.29 -2.27 19.00
C ASP A 537 2.58 -3.32 17.92
N ALA A 538 2.31 -3.00 16.65
CA ALA A 538 2.78 -3.74 15.48
C ALA A 538 3.86 -2.94 14.74
N ALA A 539 5.03 -3.55 14.53
CA ALA A 539 6.07 -3.02 13.64
C ALA A 539 6.12 -3.82 12.33
N LEU A 540 6.08 -3.13 11.20
CA LEU A 540 6.15 -3.70 9.85
C LEU A 540 7.52 -3.35 9.24
N ILE A 541 8.34 -4.35 8.94
CA ILE A 541 9.71 -4.14 8.45
C ILE A 541 9.87 -4.88 7.12
N GLY A 542 9.94 -4.13 6.02
CA GLY A 542 10.10 -4.68 4.68
C GLY A 542 11.58 -4.92 4.32
N MET A 543 11.82 -5.72 3.29
CA MET A 543 13.16 -5.90 2.72
C MET A 543 13.15 -5.78 1.20
N GLY A 544 14.22 -5.22 0.62
CA GLY A 544 14.34 -5.02 -0.82
C GLY A 544 15.72 -5.33 -1.39
N THR A 545 15.79 -5.48 -2.72
CA THR A 545 17.03 -5.68 -3.47
C THR A 545 17.01 -5.04 -4.86
N HIS A 546 18.17 -4.60 -5.34
CA HIS A 546 18.33 -4.05 -6.68
C HIS A 546 18.47 -5.15 -7.72
N ALA A 547 19.40 -6.08 -7.52
CA ALA A 547 19.72 -7.15 -8.48
C ALA A 547 20.27 -8.41 -7.79
N GLY A 548 20.63 -9.42 -8.58
CA GLY A 548 21.26 -10.65 -8.09
C GLY A 548 20.58 -11.91 -8.63
N THR A 549 20.49 -12.94 -7.81
CA THR A 549 19.75 -14.17 -8.14
C THR A 549 18.73 -14.55 -7.06
N LEU A 550 17.72 -15.32 -7.45
CA LEU A 550 16.72 -15.91 -6.56
C LEU A 550 16.32 -17.31 -7.05
N ALA A 551 15.77 -18.14 -6.16
CA ALA A 551 15.12 -19.39 -6.50
C ALA A 551 13.64 -19.17 -6.82
N ALA A 552 13.21 -19.47 -8.05
CA ALA A 552 11.80 -19.39 -8.47
C ALA A 552 11.51 -20.34 -9.62
N ALA A 553 10.22 -20.63 -9.86
CA ALA A 553 9.79 -21.36 -11.05
C ALA A 553 9.28 -20.41 -12.15
N THR A 554 9.28 -20.88 -13.41
CA THR A 554 8.63 -20.18 -14.53
C THR A 554 7.10 -20.28 -14.50
N ALA A 555 6.56 -21.38 -13.97
CA ALA A 555 5.14 -21.64 -13.90
C ALA A 555 4.78 -22.38 -12.61
N TRP A 556 3.50 -22.30 -12.23
CA TRP A 556 2.99 -23.00 -11.06
C TRP A 556 3.25 -24.51 -11.15
N ASN A 557 3.67 -25.13 -10.04
CA ASN A 557 4.13 -26.52 -9.99
C ASN A 557 5.34 -26.84 -10.90
N GLY A 558 6.06 -25.82 -11.39
CA GLY A 558 7.29 -26.01 -12.15
C GLY A 558 8.49 -26.35 -11.26
N GLU A 559 9.56 -26.83 -11.88
CA GLU A 559 10.86 -27.04 -11.25
C GLU A 559 11.45 -25.72 -10.72
N MET A 560 12.26 -25.82 -9.67
CA MET A 560 12.99 -24.67 -9.15
C MET A 560 14.12 -24.29 -10.11
N GLU A 561 14.22 -23.00 -10.43
CA GLU A 561 15.29 -22.44 -11.23
C GLU A 561 16.00 -21.33 -10.44
N VAL A 562 17.33 -21.26 -10.58
CA VAL A 562 18.09 -20.08 -10.15
C VAL A 562 17.95 -19.02 -11.23
N LYS A 563 17.18 -17.97 -10.94
CA LYS A 563 16.88 -16.90 -11.89
C LYS A 563 17.60 -15.62 -11.52
N ARG A 564 18.01 -14.86 -12.54
CA ARG A 564 18.60 -13.53 -12.36
C ARG A 564 17.51 -12.48 -12.21
N VAL A 565 17.57 -11.72 -11.12
CA VAL A 565 16.70 -10.57 -10.90
C VAL A 565 17.15 -9.44 -11.82
N ARG A 566 16.22 -8.80 -12.55
CA ARG A 566 16.57 -7.64 -13.36
C ARG A 566 16.99 -6.49 -12.45
N PRO A 567 17.91 -5.60 -12.87
CA PRO A 567 18.18 -4.35 -12.15
C PRO A 567 16.88 -3.58 -11.85
N SER A 568 16.83 -2.90 -10.70
CA SER A 568 15.65 -2.12 -10.34
C SER A 568 15.36 -1.00 -11.33
N ARG A 569 14.08 -0.61 -11.42
CA ARG A 569 13.62 0.40 -12.36
C ARG A 569 13.89 1.81 -11.86
N GLU A 570 14.08 2.75 -12.78
CA GLU A 570 14.38 4.15 -12.45
C GLU A 570 13.30 4.86 -11.62
N ASP A 571 12.06 4.38 -11.72
CA ASP A 571 10.87 4.89 -11.04
C ASP A 571 10.51 4.12 -9.75
N SER A 572 11.42 3.30 -9.22
CA SER A 572 11.17 2.43 -8.07
C SER A 572 11.93 2.81 -6.79
N TYR A 573 11.42 2.41 -5.63
CA TYR A 573 12.13 2.62 -4.35
C TYR A 573 13.46 1.88 -4.28
N GLU A 574 13.55 0.70 -4.91
CA GLU A 574 14.78 -0.08 -4.99
C GLU A 574 15.88 0.69 -5.74
N ARG A 575 15.54 1.48 -6.76
CA ARG A 575 16.55 2.32 -7.43
C ARG A 575 17.04 3.44 -6.54
N LEU A 576 16.18 4.08 -5.75
CA LEU A 576 16.62 5.09 -4.80
C LEU A 576 17.59 4.51 -3.75
N CYS A 577 17.33 3.28 -3.30
CA CYS A 577 18.21 2.57 -2.37
C CYS A 577 19.54 2.15 -3.01
N HIS A 578 19.52 1.68 -4.26
CA HIS A 578 20.73 1.36 -5.03
C HIS A 578 21.61 2.60 -5.23
N ASP A 579 21.01 3.70 -5.70
CA ASP A 579 21.72 4.94 -6.00
C ASP A 579 22.28 5.63 -4.73
N ALA A 580 21.85 5.20 -3.53
CA ALA A 580 22.44 5.64 -2.26
C ALA A 580 23.85 5.08 -2.05
N GLY A 581 24.26 4.07 -2.82
CA GLY A 581 25.65 3.58 -2.90
C GLY A 581 26.10 2.75 -1.70
N GLN A 582 25.18 2.34 -0.83
CA GLN A 582 25.47 1.48 0.32
C GLN A 582 25.01 0.03 0.03
N PRO A 583 25.90 -0.98 0.17
CA PRO A 583 25.57 -2.35 -0.22
C PRO A 583 24.54 -3.03 0.68
N ARG A 584 24.42 -2.59 1.95
CA ARG A 584 23.43 -3.10 2.91
C ARG A 584 23.21 -2.09 4.03
N PHE A 585 21.95 -1.78 4.32
CA PHE A 585 21.60 -0.84 5.39
C PHE A 585 20.19 -1.08 5.93
N LEU A 586 19.89 -0.45 7.05
CA LEU A 586 18.56 -0.28 7.61
C LEU A 586 18.14 1.18 7.46
N LEU A 587 16.92 1.42 6.97
CA LEU A 587 16.25 2.71 7.09
C LEU A 587 15.15 2.61 8.12
N ASP A 588 15.18 3.50 9.10
CA ASP A 588 14.02 3.82 9.94
C ASP A 588 13.20 4.90 9.24
N LEU A 589 12.02 4.53 8.75
CA LEU A 589 11.20 5.37 7.88
C LEU A 589 10.48 6.49 8.66
N ALA A 590 10.58 6.48 9.99
CA ALA A 590 10.06 7.53 10.87
C ALA A 590 11.16 8.45 11.43
N ALA A 591 12.44 8.09 11.34
CA ALA A 591 13.53 8.78 12.02
C ALA A 591 13.87 10.17 11.45
N ASP A 592 13.84 10.34 10.12
CA ASP A 592 14.14 11.61 9.46
C ASP A 592 12.91 12.14 8.70
N GLU A 593 12.26 13.14 9.28
CA GLU A 593 11.03 13.72 8.76
C GLU A 593 11.20 14.38 7.36
N PRO A 594 12.31 15.09 7.05
CA PRO A 594 12.57 15.57 5.68
C PRO A 594 12.67 14.45 4.63
N LEU A 595 13.40 13.37 4.92
CA LEU A 595 13.50 12.20 4.04
C LEU A 595 12.15 11.52 3.90
N ARG A 596 11.47 11.28 5.03
CA ARG A 596 10.14 10.67 5.07
C ARG A 596 9.16 11.40 4.17
N ARG A 597 9.07 12.73 4.28
CA ARG A 597 8.18 13.55 3.43
C ARG A 597 8.41 13.36 1.94
N ARG A 598 9.66 13.13 1.52
CA ARG A 598 9.99 12.88 0.12
C ARG A 598 9.76 11.42 -0.30
N LEU A 599 9.95 10.48 0.62
CA LEU A 599 9.64 9.07 0.39
C LEU A 599 8.14 8.78 0.39
N LEU A 600 7.29 9.67 0.91
CA LEU A 600 5.82 9.55 0.86
C LEU A 600 5.23 9.60 -0.55
N GLU A 601 5.94 10.15 -1.53
CA GLU A 601 5.49 10.12 -2.92
C GLU A 601 5.50 8.67 -3.44
N GLU A 602 4.36 8.27 -4.02
CA GLU A 602 4.15 6.91 -4.53
C GLU A 602 5.15 6.55 -5.62
N ARG A 603 5.72 5.35 -5.51
CA ARG A 603 6.66 4.77 -6.48
C ARG A 603 6.40 3.29 -6.63
N LEU A 604 7.00 2.71 -7.66
CA LEU A 604 6.98 1.27 -7.82
C LEU A 604 7.79 0.58 -6.70
N GLU A 605 7.25 -0.52 -6.18
CA GLU A 605 7.93 -1.47 -5.30
C GLU A 605 7.83 -2.88 -5.91
N ARG A 606 8.90 -3.66 -5.78
CA ARG A 606 9.05 -5.01 -6.29
C ARG A 606 8.52 -6.07 -5.33
N PHE A 607 7.73 -6.99 -5.87
CA PHE A 607 7.11 -8.12 -5.18
C PHE A 607 7.30 -9.41 -5.98
N ILE A 608 8.34 -10.19 -5.69
CA ILE A 608 8.64 -11.44 -6.41
C ILE A 608 8.22 -12.66 -5.59
N GLY A 609 7.05 -13.22 -5.92
CA GLY A 609 6.61 -14.49 -5.35
C GLY A 609 7.45 -15.71 -5.81
N VAL A 610 6.89 -16.91 -5.65
CA VAL A 610 7.56 -18.17 -6.05
C VAL A 610 7.63 -18.39 -7.56
N ILE A 611 6.88 -17.59 -8.31
CA ILE A 611 6.94 -17.51 -9.77
C ILE A 611 7.62 -16.22 -10.18
N TYR A 612 8.67 -16.32 -10.99
CA TYR A 612 9.36 -15.15 -11.53
C TYR A 612 9.55 -15.26 -13.05
N ARG A 613 9.14 -14.21 -13.76
CA ARG A 613 9.21 -14.06 -15.22
C ARG A 613 9.81 -12.68 -15.52
N PRO A 614 11.14 -12.60 -15.76
CA PRO A 614 11.82 -11.33 -16.04
C PRO A 614 11.17 -10.54 -17.18
N GLU A 615 10.59 -11.23 -18.15
CA GLU A 615 9.98 -10.65 -19.36
C GLU A 615 8.73 -9.83 -19.04
N THR A 616 8.03 -10.16 -17.95
CA THR A 616 6.77 -9.50 -17.56
C THR A 616 6.87 -8.75 -16.24
N GLU A 617 8.07 -8.62 -15.65
CA GLU A 617 8.32 -8.15 -14.27
C GLU A 617 7.56 -6.87 -13.91
N LEU A 618 7.54 -5.85 -14.77
CA LEU A 618 6.80 -4.60 -14.52
C LEU A 618 5.31 -4.85 -14.27
N ARG A 619 4.69 -5.76 -15.00
CA ARG A 619 3.25 -6.04 -14.91
C ARG A 619 2.90 -7.05 -13.82
N SER A 620 3.81 -7.98 -13.53
CA SER A 620 3.54 -9.13 -12.65
C SER A 620 4.20 -9.04 -11.28
N HIS A 621 5.18 -8.17 -11.10
CA HIS A 621 6.04 -8.14 -9.91
C HIS A 621 6.38 -6.72 -9.44
N TYR A 622 5.75 -5.69 -9.99
CA TYR A 622 5.79 -4.34 -9.46
C TYR A 622 4.36 -3.84 -9.21
N ALA A 623 4.19 -3.06 -8.14
CA ALA A 623 2.96 -2.36 -7.85
C ALA A 623 3.30 -0.95 -7.33
N GLN A 624 2.37 -0.01 -7.48
CA GLN A 624 2.51 1.30 -6.83
C GLN A 624 2.40 1.14 -5.32
N ALA A 625 3.30 1.78 -4.58
CA ALA A 625 3.36 1.74 -3.14
C ALA A 625 3.83 3.08 -2.56
N CYS A 626 3.53 3.30 -1.27
CA CYS A 626 4.05 4.40 -0.47
C CYS A 626 4.87 3.82 0.69
N LEU A 627 6.20 3.73 0.51
CA LEU A 627 7.10 2.99 1.40
C LEU A 627 6.96 3.38 2.89
N PRO A 628 6.97 4.67 3.29
CA PRO A 628 6.85 5.06 4.71
C PRO A 628 5.44 4.93 5.30
N ARG A 629 4.42 4.64 4.48
CA ARG A 629 3.08 4.29 4.97
C ARG A 629 2.90 2.79 5.10
N GLN A 630 3.63 2.03 4.30
CA GLN A 630 3.57 0.58 4.29
C GLN A 630 4.41 -0.04 5.42
N PHE A 631 5.60 0.50 5.69
CA PHE A 631 6.57 -0.04 6.66
C PHE A 631 7.05 1.02 7.65
N ASP A 632 7.47 0.56 8.83
CA ASP A 632 8.22 1.35 9.82
C ASP A 632 9.74 1.28 9.57
N GLY A 633 10.21 0.13 9.09
CA GLY A 633 11.62 -0.11 8.77
C GLY A 633 11.81 -0.74 7.39
N TRP A 634 12.95 -0.46 6.76
CA TRP A 634 13.31 -1.04 5.46
C TRP A 634 14.75 -1.57 5.48
N ILE A 635 14.91 -2.88 5.29
CA ILE A 635 16.21 -3.53 5.17
C ILE A 635 16.59 -3.62 3.70
N TRP A 636 17.77 -3.12 3.36
CA TRP A 636 18.27 -3.12 2.00
C TRP A 636 19.46 -4.07 1.82
N PHE A 637 19.46 -4.82 0.72
CA PHE A 637 20.62 -5.56 0.21
C PHE A 637 20.76 -5.25 -1.28
N ASP A 638 21.88 -4.67 -1.70
CA ASP A 638 22.03 -4.19 -3.08
C ASP A 638 22.12 -5.35 -4.10
N GLU A 639 22.87 -6.39 -3.74
CA GLU A 639 22.95 -7.64 -4.49
C GLU A 639 22.59 -8.84 -3.61
N THR A 640 21.78 -9.75 -4.14
CA THR A 640 21.30 -10.94 -3.43
C THR A 640 21.54 -12.25 -4.19
N ARG A 641 21.40 -13.39 -3.52
CA ARG A 641 21.62 -14.72 -4.08
C ARG A 641 20.42 -15.63 -3.83
N ALA A 642 20.25 -16.62 -4.70
CA ALA A 642 19.26 -17.66 -4.52
C ALA A 642 19.50 -18.47 -3.24
N VAL A 643 18.42 -18.81 -2.53
CA VAL A 643 18.46 -19.77 -1.43
C VAL A 643 19.01 -21.11 -1.91
N THR A 644 19.70 -21.82 -1.02
CA THR A 644 20.13 -23.19 -1.29
C THR A 644 19.05 -24.18 -0.85
N PRO A 645 18.32 -24.84 -1.76
CA PRO A 645 17.30 -25.80 -1.38
C PRO A 645 17.95 -27.02 -0.71
N LEU A 646 17.24 -27.63 0.24
CA LEU A 646 17.63 -28.95 0.73
C LEU A 646 16.99 -29.98 -0.19
N ALA A 647 17.82 -30.78 -0.87
CA ALA A 647 17.33 -31.74 -1.86
C ALA A 647 16.24 -32.63 -1.24
N PRO A 648 15.12 -32.90 -1.95
CA PRO A 648 14.33 -34.06 -1.65
C PRO A 648 15.23 -35.26 -1.97
N GLU A 649 15.73 -35.96 -0.95
CA GLU A 649 16.51 -37.18 -1.20
C GLU A 649 15.74 -38.06 -2.19
N ARG A 650 16.42 -38.55 -3.24
CA ARG A 650 15.87 -39.61 -4.09
C ARG A 650 15.63 -40.82 -3.19
N ARG A 651 14.42 -40.94 -2.64
CA ARG A 651 14.04 -42.02 -1.72
C ARG A 651 14.33 -43.39 -2.34
N GLN A 652 15.06 -44.22 -1.61
CA GLN A 652 14.80 -45.65 -1.66
C GLN A 652 13.47 -45.92 -0.91
N PRO A 653 12.59 -46.80 -1.41
CA PRO A 653 11.35 -47.13 -0.70
C PRO A 653 11.68 -47.69 0.70
N GLY A 654 11.21 -47.03 1.76
CA GLY A 654 11.33 -47.50 3.16
C GLY A 654 12.13 -46.61 4.11
N THR A 655 12.80 -45.53 3.63
CA THR A 655 13.56 -44.63 4.51
C THR A 655 12.69 -43.45 5.01
N PRO A 656 12.57 -43.21 6.33
CA PRO A 656 11.80 -42.09 6.88
C PRO A 656 12.43 -40.72 6.55
N ASP A 657 11.62 -39.67 6.30
CA ASP A 657 12.14 -38.31 6.00
C ASP A 657 12.80 -37.68 7.23
N THR A 658 14.00 -37.16 7.04
CA THR A 658 14.89 -36.62 8.08
C THR A 658 15.00 -35.09 8.00
N TRP A 659 14.08 -34.37 7.35
CA TRP A 659 14.06 -32.90 7.43
C TRP A 659 13.16 -32.38 8.58
N PRO A 660 13.58 -31.41 9.41
CA PRO A 660 14.87 -30.68 9.37
C PRO A 660 16.03 -31.46 10.00
N PHE A 661 15.74 -32.65 10.54
CA PHE A 661 16.54 -33.61 11.30
C PHE A 661 17.85 -34.16 10.66
N GLY A 662 18.59 -33.37 9.88
CA GLY A 662 19.77 -33.79 9.08
C GLY A 662 20.54 -34.97 9.67
N VAL A 663 20.72 -36.02 8.86
CA VAL A 663 21.72 -37.06 9.12
C VAL A 663 22.98 -36.70 8.33
#